data_AF-A0A6P4ALD8-F1
#
_entry.id   AF-A0A6P4ALD8-F1
#
_cell.length_a   1.000
_cell.length_b   1.000
_cell.length_c   1.000
_cell.angle_alpha   90.00
_cell.angle_beta   90.00
_cell.angle_gamma   90.00
#
_symmetry.space_group_name_H-M   'P 1'
#
loop_
_entity.id
_entity.type
_entity.pdbx_description
1 polymer ?
#
loop_
_entity_poly.entity_id
_entity_poly.type
_entity_poly.pdbx_seq_one_letter_code
_entity_poly.pdbx_strand_id
1 'polypeptide(L)'
;MGDDLIVFVLESLINVVKEEASLLGGVKDQVTSLQNHLQMINAFLQNSEQERDESDVVKEVFIDQLRDVTFEAEDVIYEYMVHVIMQKRRNVVKKSLHFRDLHDVADTITSIDNKIEQILRHKETYITRGALQEDHDHDVKRYSLDRSKSKVERDDSVGFSHHANNLIDQLLDEKNQQRDVVSIIGMGGSGKSKLARKIYDIVGVDHGSFECCAWVYGCREFNDRDWLLGILNCLVSRSRKKETEDKSVDDLKATLLDCLKGKRYFVVLDNMWKTGVWNIIKAAFLDNSNGSRILITCREKVVSMEDSRIPPYFLPFLDEVESWELLRNKVFQEEQCPSDLEIIGKQLAQSCKGLPLSIVVLADLLKHIELSHWTWSNYIGNVNSYLTEDKTRCLDVMAKSYKHLPKHLKSCFLYLGSLPDGFENPARQIMELWSAEGFIQANDTREVINVAEEYLTDLVNRSLVQVSSRRTDGGVKTFRIHEMLRELAKFESVREKFLEVHSTARPINSSMARKVRRLSIQGNTTQYFVSDTYCNPSSSARSLLLFGERNVFETKQWQRIFKIFIYIRVLYLWEVHVNSIPKEIDNLISLRYIRIWSDGLLTIPSIPSSICNLGYLETIDISGDVKECLPKHIWRMKQLRHLRVSKHLRLPKPSRRTGRHENLSNLRILSGLVVDKKTKFLMAQHKFPNVKKLHLVYDIKMNMNEAEVAQVLESLNNLRQIKCLKLIGFAKFEPRPNLLPSTIEKITFISSYLDSEHLEILGALSNLRILKIRKTYGSNVPSLLIRCIKGEFPNLEVFEMMGLRVETWELEKGAMPNLQRLVLKECYELRDLPNQVYSLTKLQVVEASRMSGYFIRRLMGLNKNNVVFKLLIDSNP
;
A
#
# COMPACT_ATOMS: atom_id res chain seq x y z
N MET A 1 -16.68 -18.39 -12.22
CA MET A 1 -15.84 -17.74 -11.17
C MET A 1 -14.49 -17.25 -11.69
N GLY A 2 -13.84 -17.95 -12.63
CA GLY A 2 -12.60 -17.50 -13.31
C GLY A 2 -12.79 -16.55 -14.50
N ASP A 3 -14.05 -16.25 -14.81
CA ASP A 3 -14.55 -15.46 -15.93
C ASP A 3 -13.89 -14.07 -15.96
N ASP A 4 -13.74 -13.42 -14.79
CA ASP A 4 -13.25 -12.04 -14.67
C ASP A 4 -11.76 -11.89 -15.00
N LEU A 5 -10.95 -12.86 -14.55
CA LEU A 5 -9.51 -12.87 -14.83
C LEU A 5 -9.26 -13.11 -16.33
N ILE A 6 -10.09 -13.98 -16.93
CA ILE A 6 -10.08 -14.25 -18.36
C ILE A 6 -10.49 -12.97 -19.10
N VAL A 7 -11.64 -12.37 -18.79
CA VAL A 7 -12.13 -11.09 -19.33
C VAL A 7 -11.03 -10.01 -19.30
N PHE A 8 -10.38 -9.83 -18.15
CA PHE A 8 -9.29 -8.86 -18.02
C PHE A 8 -8.11 -9.14 -18.96
N VAL A 9 -7.66 -10.39 -19.04
CA VAL A 9 -6.54 -10.78 -19.92
C VAL A 9 -6.95 -10.63 -21.38
N LEU A 10 -8.19 -10.98 -21.73
CA LEU A 10 -8.76 -10.81 -23.07
C LEU A 10 -8.81 -9.33 -23.46
N GLU A 11 -9.32 -8.45 -22.61
CA GLU A 11 -9.36 -7.00 -22.86
C GLU A 11 -7.95 -6.42 -23.02
N SER A 12 -7.02 -6.83 -22.14
CA SER A 12 -5.62 -6.43 -22.24
C SER A 12 -4.99 -6.91 -23.56
N LEU A 13 -5.26 -8.15 -23.97
CA LEU A 13 -4.76 -8.71 -25.22
C LEU A 13 -5.34 -8.01 -26.44
N ILE A 14 -6.66 -7.77 -26.46
CA ILE A 14 -7.34 -7.05 -27.54
C ILE A 14 -6.74 -5.66 -27.71
N ASN A 15 -6.49 -4.95 -26.61
CA ASN A 15 -5.89 -3.62 -26.66
C ASN A 15 -4.45 -3.65 -27.17
N VAL A 16 -3.65 -4.61 -26.70
CA VAL A 16 -2.27 -4.81 -27.17
C VAL A 16 -2.25 -5.12 -28.67
N VAL A 17 -3.12 -5.99 -29.14
CA VAL A 17 -3.26 -6.35 -30.57
C VAL A 17 -3.67 -5.13 -31.39
N LYS A 18 -4.61 -4.31 -30.90
CA LYS A 18 -5.04 -3.07 -31.58
C LYS A 18 -3.93 -2.03 -31.66
N GLU A 19 -3.24 -1.77 -30.54
CA GLU A 19 -2.15 -0.79 -30.46
C GLU A 19 -0.97 -1.19 -31.35
N GLU A 20 -0.69 -2.48 -31.42
CA GLU A 20 0.48 -3.02 -32.12
C GLU A 20 0.13 -3.71 -33.45
N ALA A 21 -1.04 -3.44 -34.02
CA ALA A 21 -1.49 -4.04 -35.28
C ALA A 21 -0.48 -3.86 -36.44
N SER A 22 0.30 -2.77 -36.41
CA SER A 22 1.37 -2.51 -37.37
C SER A 22 2.64 -3.38 -37.18
N LEU A 23 2.86 -3.90 -35.97
CA LEU A 23 3.93 -4.85 -35.66
C LEU A 23 3.57 -6.28 -36.07
N LEU A 24 2.27 -6.59 -36.20
CA LEU A 24 1.73 -7.93 -36.48
C LEU A 24 1.58 -8.23 -37.99
N GLY A 25 2.26 -7.47 -38.86
CA GLY A 25 2.06 -7.41 -40.32
C GLY A 25 2.32 -8.68 -41.15
N GLY A 26 2.53 -9.84 -40.52
CA GLY A 26 2.65 -11.15 -41.19
C GLY A 26 1.78 -12.27 -40.60
N VAL A 27 1.08 -12.00 -39.49
CA VAL A 27 0.16 -12.94 -38.80
C VAL A 27 -1.20 -12.27 -38.53
N LYS A 28 -1.51 -11.22 -39.30
CA LYS A 28 -2.64 -10.33 -39.04
C LYS A 28 -3.98 -11.08 -39.04
N ASP A 29 -4.16 -12.01 -39.97
CA ASP A 29 -5.42 -12.75 -40.11
C ASP A 29 -5.60 -13.73 -38.94
N GLN A 30 -4.54 -14.44 -38.55
CA GLN A 30 -4.55 -15.34 -37.39
C GLN A 30 -4.78 -14.57 -36.08
N VAL A 31 -4.11 -13.44 -35.91
CA VAL A 31 -4.31 -12.56 -34.75
C VAL A 31 -5.75 -12.01 -34.72
N THR A 32 -6.31 -11.64 -35.88
CA THR A 32 -7.69 -11.13 -35.97
C THR A 32 -8.70 -12.23 -35.67
N SER A 33 -8.47 -13.44 -36.16
CA SER A 33 -9.24 -14.65 -35.83
C SER A 33 -9.25 -14.90 -34.32
N LEU A 34 -8.07 -14.97 -33.71
CA LEU A 34 -7.92 -15.10 -32.27
C LEU A 34 -8.62 -13.95 -31.54
N GLN A 35 -8.45 -12.70 -31.97
CA GLN A 35 -9.14 -11.56 -31.36
C GLN A 35 -10.66 -11.72 -31.39
N ASN A 36 -11.24 -12.20 -32.49
CA ASN A 36 -12.68 -12.41 -32.62
C ASN A 36 -13.15 -13.54 -31.68
N HIS A 37 -12.43 -14.67 -31.62
CA HIS A 37 -12.74 -15.75 -30.68
C HIS A 37 -12.63 -15.30 -29.22
N LEU A 38 -11.57 -14.55 -28.88
CA LEU A 38 -11.39 -13.96 -27.56
C LEU A 38 -12.52 -12.97 -27.22
N GLN A 39 -13.01 -12.18 -28.18
CA GLN A 39 -14.17 -11.30 -27.99
C GLN A 39 -15.47 -12.09 -27.78
N MET A 40 -15.68 -13.19 -28.50
CA MET A 40 -16.84 -14.06 -28.29
C MET A 40 -16.82 -14.71 -26.91
N ILE A 41 -15.65 -15.22 -26.48
CA ILE A 41 -15.46 -15.77 -25.12
C ILE A 41 -15.72 -14.67 -24.08
N ASN A 42 -15.22 -13.44 -24.30
CA ASN A 42 -15.44 -12.33 -23.39
C ASN A 42 -16.93 -12.00 -23.24
N ALA A 43 -17.65 -11.88 -24.36
CA ALA A 43 -19.10 -11.62 -24.36
C ALA A 43 -19.87 -12.78 -23.71
N PHE A 44 -19.45 -14.02 -23.95
CA PHE A 44 -20.02 -15.20 -23.33
C PHE A 44 -19.86 -15.18 -21.80
N LEU A 45 -18.65 -14.96 -21.30
CA LEU A 45 -18.33 -14.89 -19.87
C LEU A 45 -19.02 -13.71 -19.14
N GLN A 46 -19.32 -12.64 -19.88
CA GLN A 46 -20.12 -11.53 -19.35
C GLN A 46 -21.62 -11.86 -19.25
N ASN A 47 -22.13 -12.78 -20.08
CA ASN A 47 -23.55 -13.14 -20.15
C ASN A 47 -23.91 -14.43 -19.39
N SER A 48 -22.94 -15.32 -19.10
CA SER A 48 -23.14 -16.59 -18.39
C SER A 48 -23.55 -16.46 -16.90
N GLU A 49 -23.67 -15.24 -16.37
CA GLU A 49 -24.15 -14.99 -15.01
C GLU A 49 -25.67 -15.18 -14.83
N GLN A 50 -26.42 -15.34 -15.92
CA GLN A 50 -27.89 -15.47 -15.88
C GLN A 50 -28.40 -16.92 -15.79
N GLU A 51 -27.58 -17.92 -16.11
CA GLU A 51 -27.98 -19.34 -16.10
C GLU A 51 -27.45 -20.02 -14.82
N ARG A 52 -28.26 -20.09 -13.76
CA ARG A 52 -27.89 -20.72 -12.48
C ARG A 52 -28.12 -22.24 -12.42
N ASP A 53 -28.54 -22.87 -13.52
CA ASP A 53 -28.96 -24.29 -13.55
C ASP A 53 -27.90 -25.29 -14.07
N GLU A 54 -26.65 -24.88 -14.32
CA GLU A 54 -25.60 -25.88 -14.67
C GLU A 54 -24.93 -26.45 -13.41
N SER A 55 -24.60 -27.74 -13.41
CA SER A 55 -23.71 -28.40 -12.43
C SER A 55 -22.43 -27.59 -12.23
N ASP A 56 -22.22 -27.08 -11.01
CA ASP A 56 -21.08 -26.22 -10.61
C ASP A 56 -19.72 -26.78 -11.06
N VAL A 57 -19.57 -28.11 -11.09
CA VAL A 57 -18.31 -28.79 -11.43
C VAL A 57 -18.00 -28.68 -12.94
N VAL A 58 -19.00 -28.79 -13.81
CA VAL A 58 -18.80 -28.72 -15.28
C VAL A 58 -18.43 -27.30 -15.70
N LYS A 59 -19.08 -26.30 -15.09
CA LYS A 59 -18.73 -24.88 -15.24
C LYS A 59 -17.29 -24.60 -14.83
N GLU A 60 -16.88 -25.09 -13.66
CA GLU A 60 -15.52 -24.86 -13.15
C GLU A 60 -14.44 -25.44 -14.06
N VAL A 61 -14.64 -26.67 -14.57
CA VAL A 61 -13.69 -27.30 -15.51
C VAL A 61 -13.62 -26.53 -16.83
N PHE A 62 -14.77 -26.11 -17.37
CA PHE A 62 -14.83 -25.31 -18.60
C PHE A 62 -14.08 -23.97 -18.45
N ILE A 63 -14.31 -23.27 -17.34
CA ILE A 63 -13.64 -22.01 -17.05
C ILE A 63 -12.13 -22.20 -16.88
N ASP A 64 -11.67 -23.29 -16.26
CA ASP A 64 -10.23 -23.55 -16.13
C ASP A 64 -9.56 -23.82 -17.49
N GLN A 65 -10.23 -24.54 -18.39
CA GLN A 65 -9.75 -24.75 -19.76
C GLN A 65 -9.66 -23.44 -20.54
N LEU A 66 -10.70 -22.59 -20.47
CA LEU A 66 -10.69 -21.26 -21.10
C LEU A 66 -9.56 -20.39 -20.54
N ARG A 67 -9.29 -20.47 -19.23
CA ARG A 67 -8.18 -19.75 -18.59
C ARG A 67 -6.84 -20.18 -19.17
N ASP A 68 -6.59 -21.48 -19.26
CA ASP A 68 -5.34 -22.02 -19.78
C ASP A 68 -5.10 -21.60 -21.23
N VAL A 69 -6.14 -21.64 -22.06
CA VAL A 69 -6.05 -21.23 -23.48
C VAL A 69 -5.86 -19.72 -23.61
N THR A 70 -6.53 -18.91 -22.78
CA THR A 70 -6.34 -17.45 -22.76
C THR A 70 -4.92 -17.07 -22.35
N PHE A 71 -4.36 -17.78 -21.37
CA PHE A 71 -2.99 -17.60 -20.91
C PHE A 71 -1.96 -18.03 -21.96
N GLU A 72 -2.22 -19.12 -22.69
CA GLU A 72 -1.41 -19.55 -23.82
C GLU A 72 -1.42 -18.49 -24.94
N ALA A 73 -2.60 -17.95 -25.28
CA ALA A 73 -2.76 -16.85 -26.22
C ALA A 73 -1.97 -15.60 -25.80
N GLU A 74 -2.03 -15.24 -24.51
CA GLU A 74 -1.24 -14.13 -23.96
C GLU A 74 0.27 -14.35 -24.12
N ASP A 75 0.74 -15.57 -23.88
CA ASP A 75 2.17 -15.87 -23.98
C ASP A 75 2.68 -15.78 -25.42
N VAL A 76 1.93 -16.34 -26.37
CA VAL A 76 2.29 -16.32 -27.79
C VAL A 76 2.31 -14.90 -28.35
N ILE A 77 1.30 -14.09 -28.03
CA ILE A 77 1.23 -12.69 -28.49
C ILE A 77 2.43 -11.90 -27.95
N TYR A 78 2.76 -12.06 -26.67
CA TYR A 78 3.88 -11.32 -26.07
C TYR A 78 5.25 -11.84 -26.51
N GLU A 79 5.41 -13.15 -26.71
CA GLU A 79 6.60 -13.73 -27.32
C GLU A 79 6.85 -13.11 -28.70
N TYR A 80 5.81 -13.04 -29.53
CA TYR A 80 5.87 -12.42 -30.85
C TYR A 80 6.23 -10.93 -30.77
N MET A 81 5.58 -10.16 -29.90
CA MET A 81 5.88 -8.73 -29.72
C MET A 81 7.33 -8.50 -29.31
N VAL A 82 7.81 -9.24 -28.32
CA VAL A 82 9.20 -9.19 -27.86
C VAL A 82 10.14 -9.49 -29.03
N HIS A 83 9.85 -10.53 -29.80
CA HIS A 83 10.63 -10.92 -30.97
C HIS A 83 10.69 -9.79 -32.02
N VAL A 84 9.54 -9.25 -32.45
CA VAL A 84 9.48 -8.18 -33.47
C VAL A 84 10.18 -6.91 -32.99
N ILE A 85 9.97 -6.50 -31.74
CA ILE A 85 10.61 -5.29 -31.20
C ILE A 85 12.12 -5.50 -31.08
N MET A 86 12.59 -6.69 -30.68
CA MET A 86 14.02 -7.00 -30.63
C MET A 86 14.67 -7.02 -32.03
N GLN A 87 13.98 -7.56 -33.04
CA GLN A 87 14.47 -7.54 -34.43
C GLN A 87 14.61 -6.11 -34.95
N LYS A 88 13.59 -5.26 -34.76
CA LYS A 88 13.62 -3.85 -35.18
C LYS A 88 14.74 -3.03 -34.52
N ARG A 89 15.16 -3.41 -33.30
CA ARG A 89 16.24 -2.73 -32.58
C ARG A 89 17.65 -3.13 -33.04
N ARG A 90 17.84 -4.29 -33.68
CA ARG A 90 19.17 -4.84 -33.97
C ARG A 90 19.32 -5.10 -35.48
N ASN A 91 20.00 -4.19 -36.19
CA ASN A 91 20.38 -4.36 -37.60
C ASN A 91 21.42 -5.46 -37.90
N VAL A 92 21.79 -6.33 -36.93
CA VAL A 92 22.77 -7.42 -37.15
C VAL A 92 22.43 -8.63 -36.26
N VAL A 93 22.42 -9.81 -36.88
CA VAL A 93 22.17 -11.15 -36.32
C VAL A 93 23.13 -11.46 -35.16
N LYS A 94 22.61 -11.62 -33.94
CA LYS A 94 23.25 -12.42 -32.88
C LYS A 94 22.33 -13.56 -32.47
N LYS A 95 22.76 -14.79 -32.78
CA LYS A 95 22.12 -16.08 -32.49
C LYS A 95 22.15 -16.45 -31.00
N SER A 96 21.38 -15.79 -30.12
CA SER A 96 21.36 -16.24 -28.70
C SER A 96 20.03 -16.21 -27.98
N LEU A 97 18.90 -16.10 -28.68
CA LEU A 97 17.57 -16.33 -28.11
C LEU A 97 16.77 -17.14 -29.15
N HIS A 98 16.32 -18.34 -28.79
CA HIS A 98 15.45 -19.17 -29.62
C HIS A 98 14.05 -18.55 -29.61
N PHE A 99 13.81 -17.59 -30.49
CA PHE A 99 12.45 -17.14 -30.77
C PHE A 99 11.86 -18.00 -31.88
N ARG A 100 10.57 -18.34 -31.76
CA ARG A 100 9.80 -18.99 -32.82
C ARG A 100 9.81 -18.15 -34.09
N ASP A 101 9.92 -18.81 -35.24
CA ASP A 101 9.79 -18.13 -36.52
C ASP A 101 8.33 -17.65 -36.71
N LEU A 102 8.12 -16.71 -37.63
CA LEU A 102 6.77 -16.17 -37.93
C LEU A 102 5.76 -17.28 -38.24
N HIS A 103 6.21 -18.34 -38.91
CA HIS A 103 5.38 -19.49 -39.24
C HIS A 103 4.98 -20.28 -37.98
N ASP A 104 5.93 -20.55 -37.09
CA ASP A 104 5.68 -21.22 -35.81
C ASP A 104 4.66 -20.45 -34.94
N VAL A 105 4.75 -19.11 -34.92
CA VAL A 105 3.78 -18.26 -34.20
C VAL A 105 2.39 -18.36 -34.84
N ALA A 106 2.29 -18.30 -36.17
CA ALA A 106 1.02 -18.45 -36.89
C ALA A 106 0.38 -19.83 -36.64
N ASP A 107 1.18 -20.90 -36.67
CA ASP A 107 0.72 -22.26 -36.41
C ASP A 107 0.26 -22.44 -34.97
N THR A 108 0.95 -21.78 -34.03
CA THR A 108 0.56 -21.80 -32.61
C THR A 108 -0.76 -21.05 -32.40
N ILE A 109 -0.94 -19.89 -33.02
CA ILE A 109 -2.21 -19.15 -32.96
C ILE A 109 -3.35 -19.99 -33.55
N THR A 110 -3.12 -20.65 -34.69
CA THR A 110 -4.09 -21.54 -35.33
C THR A 110 -4.44 -22.74 -34.43
N SER A 111 -3.45 -23.30 -33.74
CA SER A 111 -3.65 -24.37 -32.75
C SER A 111 -4.49 -23.90 -31.56
N ILE A 112 -4.27 -22.66 -31.08
CA ILE A 112 -5.07 -22.03 -30.03
C ILE A 112 -6.52 -21.84 -30.48
N ASP A 113 -6.75 -21.33 -31.70
CA ASP A 113 -8.09 -21.20 -32.28
C ASP A 113 -8.81 -22.56 -32.32
N ASN A 114 -8.14 -23.60 -32.79
CA ASN A 114 -8.69 -24.97 -32.78
C ASN A 114 -9.02 -25.48 -31.37
N LYS A 115 -8.19 -25.18 -30.37
CA LYS A 115 -8.48 -25.53 -28.96
C LYS A 115 -9.71 -24.81 -28.45
N ILE A 116 -9.86 -23.52 -28.76
CA ILE A 116 -11.05 -22.72 -28.40
C ILE A 116 -12.30 -23.37 -29.01
N GLU A 117 -12.28 -23.68 -30.31
CA GLU A 117 -13.40 -24.33 -30.97
C GLU A 117 -13.77 -25.68 -30.34
N GLN A 118 -12.78 -26.52 -30.01
CA GLN A 118 -13.02 -27.80 -29.35
C GLN A 118 -13.66 -27.63 -27.97
N ILE A 119 -13.19 -26.67 -27.18
CA ILE A 119 -13.75 -26.35 -25.86
C ILE A 119 -15.22 -25.93 -25.99
N LEU A 120 -15.54 -25.05 -26.95
CA LEU A 120 -16.91 -24.60 -27.22
C LEU A 120 -17.82 -25.75 -27.68
N ARG A 121 -17.37 -26.62 -28.59
CA ARG A 121 -18.14 -27.80 -29.06
C ARG A 121 -18.41 -28.81 -27.95
N HIS A 122 -17.44 -29.08 -27.09
CA HIS A 122 -17.64 -29.97 -25.95
C HIS A 122 -18.73 -29.44 -25.01
N LYS A 123 -18.76 -28.13 -24.75
CA LYS A 123 -19.79 -27.50 -23.94
C LYS A 123 -21.19 -27.75 -24.50
N GLU A 124 -21.43 -27.49 -25.79
CA GLU A 124 -22.73 -27.75 -26.45
C GLU A 124 -23.17 -29.21 -26.29
N THR A 125 -22.22 -30.15 -26.41
CA THR A 125 -22.48 -31.59 -26.31
C THR A 125 -22.92 -32.02 -24.89
N TYR A 126 -22.35 -31.39 -23.85
CA TYR A 126 -22.69 -31.69 -22.46
C TYR A 126 -23.95 -30.93 -21.97
N ILE A 127 -24.24 -29.74 -22.51
CA ILE A 127 -25.47 -28.98 -22.22
C ILE A 127 -26.70 -29.64 -22.84
N THR A 128 -26.59 -30.14 -24.07
CA THR A 128 -27.72 -30.77 -24.78
C THR A 128 -28.22 -32.04 -24.07
N ARG A 129 -27.43 -32.64 -23.16
CA ARG A 129 -27.82 -33.80 -22.34
C ARG A 129 -28.38 -33.45 -20.96
N GLY A 130 -28.25 -32.20 -20.51
CA GLY A 130 -28.72 -31.74 -19.19
C GLY A 130 -30.07 -31.01 -19.21
N ALA A 131 -30.54 -30.57 -20.38
CA ALA A 131 -31.76 -29.79 -20.53
C ALA A 131 -33.02 -30.66 -20.71
N LEU A 132 -33.45 -31.36 -19.65
CA LEU A 132 -34.82 -31.83 -19.51
C LEU A 132 -35.25 -31.65 -18.04
N GLN A 133 -36.07 -30.61 -17.80
CA GLN A 133 -36.76 -30.15 -16.56
C GLN A 133 -36.22 -28.79 -16.09
N GLU A 134 -37.01 -27.76 -15.77
CA GLU A 134 -38.45 -27.48 -15.85
C GLU A 134 -38.59 -25.93 -15.91
N ASP A 135 -39.71 -25.46 -16.46
CA ASP A 135 -40.13 -24.05 -16.54
C ASP A 135 -40.18 -23.37 -15.15
N HIS A 136 -39.78 -22.09 -15.06
CA HIS A 136 -40.65 -21.01 -14.56
C HIS A 136 -39.98 -19.61 -14.52
N ASP A 137 -40.62 -18.72 -15.28
CA ASP A 137 -40.95 -17.29 -15.10
C ASP A 137 -39.90 -16.24 -14.67
N HIS A 138 -39.88 -15.17 -15.47
CA HIS A 138 -38.98 -14.02 -15.38
C HIS A 138 -39.53 -12.91 -14.48
N ASP A 139 -38.66 -12.26 -13.70
CA ASP A 139 -38.76 -10.81 -13.56
C ASP A 139 -37.39 -10.16 -13.28
N VAL A 140 -37.00 -9.22 -14.15
CA VAL A 140 -35.69 -8.58 -14.18
C VAL A 140 -35.79 -7.16 -13.60
N LYS A 141 -35.08 -6.88 -12.50
CA LYS A 141 -34.78 -5.49 -12.11
C LYS A 141 -33.28 -5.26 -11.93
N ARG A 142 -32.79 -4.28 -12.70
CA ARG A 142 -31.44 -3.71 -12.65
C ARG A 142 -31.21 -3.03 -11.30
N TYR A 143 -30.14 -3.41 -10.60
CA TYR A 143 -29.67 -2.69 -9.42
C TYR A 143 -28.77 -1.51 -9.82
N SER A 144 -29.27 -0.30 -9.61
CA SER A 144 -28.47 0.91 -9.46
C SER A 144 -27.98 0.99 -8.02
N LEU A 145 -26.65 0.93 -7.82
CA LEU A 145 -25.99 1.15 -6.54
C LEU A 145 -26.01 2.65 -6.22
N ASP A 146 -26.94 3.08 -5.36
CA ASP A 146 -26.77 4.31 -4.59
C ASP A 146 -27.22 4.09 -3.14
N ARG A 147 -26.23 3.79 -2.30
CA ARG A 147 -26.31 4.03 -0.85
C ARG A 147 -24.89 4.12 -0.30
N SER A 148 -24.22 5.24 -0.59
CA SER A 148 -23.03 5.65 0.17
C SER A 148 -23.39 6.82 1.08
N LYS A 149 -23.48 6.54 2.38
CA LYS A 149 -23.25 7.56 3.41
C LYS A 149 -22.11 7.07 4.28
N SER A 150 -21.04 7.86 4.30
CA SER A 150 -19.89 7.70 5.18
C SER A 150 -20.34 7.63 6.64
N LYS A 151 -19.74 6.72 7.42
CA LYS A 151 -19.78 6.80 8.87
C LYS A 151 -18.40 6.55 9.46
N VAL A 152 -18.11 7.38 10.45
CA VAL A 152 -16.97 7.34 11.36
C VAL A 152 -16.80 5.91 11.88
N GLU A 153 -15.58 5.36 11.80
CA GLU A 153 -15.20 4.15 12.54
C GLU A 153 -15.42 4.44 14.04
N ARG A 154 -16.56 3.98 14.58
CA ARG A 154 -16.80 3.93 16.02
C ARG A 154 -16.17 2.66 16.58
N ASP A 155 -15.72 2.74 17.82
CA ASP A 155 -15.09 1.64 18.54
C ASP A 155 -16.13 0.59 18.95
N ASP A 156 -16.43 -0.34 18.05
CA ASP A 156 -17.36 -1.45 18.31
C ASP A 156 -16.62 -2.56 19.10
N SER A 157 -16.38 -2.29 20.39
CA SER A 157 -15.68 -3.19 21.33
C SER A 157 -16.66 -4.05 22.16
N VAL A 158 -17.61 -4.71 21.48
CA VAL A 158 -18.51 -5.70 22.10
C VAL A 158 -17.68 -6.81 22.75
N GLY A 159 -17.99 -7.15 24.02
CA GLY A 159 -17.29 -8.17 24.82
C GLY A 159 -15.92 -7.77 25.40
N PHE A 160 -15.20 -6.81 24.80
CA PHE A 160 -13.82 -6.49 25.21
C PHE A 160 -13.68 -5.64 26.48
N SER A 161 -14.73 -4.92 26.90
CA SER A 161 -14.64 -3.98 28.04
C SER A 161 -14.33 -4.70 29.36
N HIS A 162 -14.99 -5.82 29.64
CA HIS A 162 -14.73 -6.61 30.84
C HIS A 162 -13.32 -7.23 30.82
N HIS A 163 -12.91 -7.79 29.69
CA HIS A 163 -11.57 -8.36 29.49
C HIS A 163 -10.46 -7.30 29.64
N ALA A 164 -10.67 -6.09 29.10
CA ALA A 164 -9.72 -4.99 29.20
C ALA A 164 -9.58 -4.53 30.65
N ASN A 165 -10.69 -4.28 31.35
CA ASN A 165 -10.66 -3.80 32.74
C ASN A 165 -9.92 -4.77 33.67
N ASN A 166 -10.20 -6.07 33.58
CA ASN A 166 -9.50 -7.07 34.39
C ASN A 166 -7.97 -7.06 34.14
N LEU A 167 -7.54 -6.97 32.89
CA LEU A 167 -6.12 -6.88 32.56
C LEU A 167 -5.50 -5.55 32.98
N ILE A 168 -6.24 -4.46 32.91
CA ILE A 168 -5.80 -3.13 33.34
C ILE A 168 -5.59 -3.11 34.86
N ASP A 169 -6.53 -3.65 35.63
CA ASP A 169 -6.42 -3.74 37.09
C ASP A 169 -5.17 -4.54 37.50
N GLN A 170 -4.88 -5.63 36.79
CA GLN A 170 -3.66 -6.42 37.00
C GLN A 170 -2.38 -5.65 36.60
N LEU A 171 -2.42 -4.90 35.50
CA LEU A 171 -1.27 -4.11 35.02
C LEU A 171 -0.99 -2.90 35.93
N LEU A 172 -2.02 -2.29 36.51
CA LEU A 172 -1.92 -1.07 37.31
C LEU A 172 -1.81 -1.32 38.82
N ASP A 173 -1.72 -2.57 39.28
CA ASP A 173 -1.56 -2.87 40.71
C ASP A 173 -0.30 -2.19 41.29
N GLU A 174 -0.53 -1.14 42.08
CA GLU A 174 0.50 -0.31 42.71
C GLU A 174 1.31 -1.06 43.77
N LYS A 175 0.79 -2.19 44.26
CA LYS A 175 1.52 -3.06 45.20
C LYS A 175 2.65 -3.81 44.50
N ASN A 176 2.57 -4.00 43.18
CA ASN A 176 3.58 -4.70 42.40
C ASN A 176 4.56 -3.72 41.75
N GLN A 177 5.66 -3.45 42.47
CA GLN A 177 6.73 -2.57 42.00
C GLN A 177 7.70 -3.26 41.03
N GLN A 178 7.70 -4.60 40.92
CA GLN A 178 8.62 -5.30 40.03
C GLN A 178 8.12 -5.28 38.58
N ARG A 179 9.06 -5.45 37.64
CA ARG A 179 8.76 -5.51 36.20
C ARG A 179 8.07 -6.84 35.86
N ASP A 180 6.85 -6.76 35.33
CA ASP A 180 6.03 -7.93 35.01
C ASP A 180 5.66 -8.02 33.52
N VAL A 181 5.32 -9.24 33.07
CA VAL A 181 5.07 -9.58 31.66
C VAL A 181 3.72 -10.25 31.49
N VAL A 182 2.73 -9.53 30.98
CA VAL A 182 1.41 -10.10 30.70
C VAL A 182 1.38 -10.65 29.28
N SER A 183 0.86 -11.88 29.11
CA SER A 183 0.69 -12.47 27.78
C SER A 183 -0.79 -12.71 27.47
N ILE A 184 -1.25 -12.26 26.30
CA ILE A 184 -2.58 -12.53 25.76
C ILE A 184 -2.46 -13.60 24.67
N ILE A 185 -3.04 -14.78 24.91
CA ILE A 185 -2.96 -15.95 24.04
C ILE A 185 -4.31 -16.21 23.37
N GLY A 186 -4.32 -16.59 22.08
CA GLY A 186 -5.55 -16.95 21.38
C GLY A 186 -5.38 -17.12 19.87
N MET A 187 -6.39 -17.69 19.20
CA MET A 187 -6.38 -17.97 17.76
C MET A 187 -6.27 -16.69 16.90
N GLY A 188 -5.79 -16.80 15.66
CA GLY A 188 -5.79 -15.69 14.70
C GLY A 188 -7.21 -15.11 14.52
N GLY A 189 -7.34 -13.78 14.45
CA GLY A 189 -8.63 -13.06 14.32
C GLY A 189 -9.53 -13.06 15.55
N SER A 190 -9.07 -13.55 16.71
CA SER A 190 -9.81 -13.48 17.98
C SER A 190 -9.89 -12.07 18.60
N GLY A 191 -9.19 -11.09 18.04
CA GLY A 191 -9.21 -9.70 18.53
C GLY A 191 -8.14 -9.34 19.56
N LYS A 192 -7.13 -10.19 19.79
CA LYS A 192 -6.00 -9.90 20.72
C LYS A 192 -5.38 -8.51 20.53
N SER A 193 -5.04 -8.15 19.29
CA SER A 193 -4.44 -6.85 18.98
C SER A 193 -5.40 -5.69 19.24
N LYS A 194 -6.73 -5.90 19.12
CA LYS A 194 -7.74 -4.90 19.51
C LYS A 194 -7.80 -4.74 21.02
N LEU A 195 -7.80 -5.85 21.77
CA LEU A 195 -7.77 -5.84 23.24
C LEU A 195 -6.50 -5.16 23.76
N ALA A 196 -5.33 -5.51 23.22
CA ALA A 196 -4.07 -4.87 23.55
C ALA A 196 -4.09 -3.36 23.23
N ARG A 197 -4.81 -2.95 22.17
CA ARG A 197 -4.93 -1.53 21.78
C ARG A 197 -5.72 -0.76 22.80
N LYS A 198 -6.89 -1.29 23.18
CA LYS A 198 -7.72 -0.71 24.24
C LYS A 198 -6.94 -0.57 25.56
N ILE A 199 -6.17 -1.59 25.93
CA ILE A 199 -5.30 -1.53 27.13
C ILE A 199 -4.22 -0.46 26.96
N TYR A 200 -3.58 -0.37 25.80
CA TYR A 200 -2.52 0.61 25.55
C TYR A 200 -3.01 2.05 25.56
N ASP A 201 -4.19 2.30 25.00
CA ASP A 201 -4.78 3.63 25.00
C ASP A 201 -5.10 4.05 26.46
N ILE A 202 -5.71 3.18 27.26
CA ILE A 202 -6.06 3.51 28.67
C ILE A 202 -4.80 3.63 29.56
N VAL A 203 -3.93 2.61 29.54
CA VAL A 203 -2.77 2.50 30.45
C VAL A 203 -1.62 3.40 30.00
N GLY A 204 -1.38 3.48 28.70
CA GLY A 204 -0.24 4.19 28.12
C GLY A 204 -0.52 5.64 27.76
N VAL A 205 -1.76 6.02 27.42
CA VAL A 205 -2.12 7.38 26.97
C VAL A 205 -2.86 8.14 28.07
N ASP A 206 -3.94 7.58 28.62
CA ASP A 206 -4.86 8.32 29.49
C ASP A 206 -4.37 8.44 30.94
N HIS A 207 -3.70 7.40 31.46
CA HIS A 207 -3.27 7.37 32.87
C HIS A 207 -2.01 8.21 33.16
N GLY A 208 -1.18 8.50 32.15
CA GLY A 208 0.03 9.33 32.27
C GLY A 208 1.13 8.80 33.22
N SER A 209 1.04 7.54 33.66
CA SER A 209 1.90 6.98 34.72
C SER A 209 3.21 6.38 34.22
N PHE A 210 3.41 6.26 32.90
CA PHE A 210 4.60 5.67 32.28
C PHE A 210 5.39 6.75 31.53
N GLU A 211 6.70 6.77 31.75
CA GLU A 211 7.62 7.72 31.08
C GLU A 211 7.98 7.29 29.67
N CYS A 212 7.86 5.99 29.37
CA CYS A 212 8.23 5.39 28.10
C CYS A 212 7.18 4.38 27.66
N CYS A 213 6.46 4.68 26.57
CA CYS A 213 5.50 3.77 25.97
C CYS A 213 5.99 3.35 24.58
N ALA A 214 5.95 2.05 24.27
CA ALA A 214 6.27 1.55 22.94
C ALA A 214 5.29 0.46 22.52
N TRP A 215 4.88 0.48 21.25
CA TRP A 215 4.14 -0.60 20.62
C TRP A 215 4.93 -1.11 19.42
N VAL A 216 5.16 -2.41 19.35
CA VAL A 216 5.77 -3.07 18.19
C VAL A 216 4.87 -4.20 17.73
N TYR A 217 4.54 -4.19 16.44
CA TYR A 217 3.80 -5.27 15.79
C TYR A 217 4.78 -6.20 15.08
N GLY A 218 4.75 -7.48 15.42
CA GLY A 218 5.57 -8.52 14.82
C GLY A 218 4.90 -9.23 13.65
N CYS A 219 5.71 -9.68 12.70
CA CYS A 219 5.29 -10.66 11.70
C CYS A 219 5.95 -12.02 11.95
N ARG A 220 5.55 -13.05 11.18
CA ARG A 220 6.08 -14.42 11.31
C ARG A 220 7.61 -14.49 11.14
N GLU A 221 8.17 -13.61 10.32
CA GLU A 221 9.58 -13.64 9.93
C GLU A 221 10.50 -12.93 10.93
N PHE A 222 9.96 -12.07 11.81
CA PHE A 222 10.75 -11.29 12.77
C PHE A 222 11.73 -12.16 13.57
N ASN A 223 12.97 -11.68 13.66
CA ASN A 223 14.01 -12.22 14.51
C ASN A 223 14.25 -11.29 15.72
N ASP A 224 15.19 -11.64 16.61
CA ASP A 224 15.47 -10.89 17.84
C ASP A 224 15.88 -9.44 17.55
N ARG A 225 16.63 -9.23 16.46
CA ARG A 225 17.10 -7.90 16.02
C ARG A 225 15.92 -7.01 15.62
N ASP A 226 14.97 -7.55 14.86
CA ASP A 226 13.81 -6.79 14.35
C ASP A 226 12.95 -6.24 15.49
N TRP A 227 12.73 -7.05 16.52
CA TRP A 227 12.03 -6.63 17.73
C TRP A 227 12.77 -5.52 18.48
N LEU A 228 14.06 -5.70 18.74
CA LEU A 228 14.88 -4.70 19.44
C LEU A 228 14.92 -3.37 18.66
N LEU A 229 15.11 -3.42 17.35
CA LEU A 229 15.06 -2.25 16.47
C LEU A 229 13.68 -1.60 16.48
N GLY A 230 12.60 -2.38 16.44
CA GLY A 230 11.22 -1.89 16.54
C GLY A 230 11.00 -1.07 17.80
N ILE A 231 11.42 -1.61 18.96
CA ILE A 231 11.26 -0.94 20.26
C ILE A 231 12.13 0.32 20.34
N LEU A 232 13.42 0.20 20.01
CA LEU A 232 14.34 1.34 19.98
C LEU A 232 13.85 2.44 19.05
N ASN A 233 13.26 2.07 17.91
CA ASN A 233 12.67 3.03 16.99
C ASN A 233 11.52 3.81 17.61
N CYS A 234 10.78 3.24 18.57
CA CYS A 234 9.70 3.92 19.29
C CYS A 234 10.25 4.87 20.36
N LEU A 235 11.28 4.44 21.08
CA LEU A 235 11.81 5.13 22.26
C LEU A 235 12.89 6.17 21.93
N VAL A 236 13.64 6.00 20.84
CA VAL A 236 14.82 6.79 20.51
C VAL A 236 14.52 7.83 19.41
N SER A 237 15.07 9.03 19.57
CA SER A 237 14.95 10.12 18.59
C SER A 237 15.61 9.76 17.26
N ARG A 238 15.12 10.34 16.15
CA ARG A 238 15.53 9.97 14.77
C ARG A 238 17.03 10.10 14.49
N SER A 239 17.78 10.89 15.25
CA SER A 239 19.22 11.10 15.07
C SER A 239 20.08 9.91 15.50
N ARG A 240 19.69 9.18 16.56
CA ARG A 240 20.41 7.99 17.06
C ARG A 240 20.04 6.68 16.33
N LYS A 241 19.05 6.71 15.44
CA LYS A 241 18.59 5.53 14.67
C LYS A 241 19.65 5.01 13.68
N LYS A 242 20.45 5.90 13.10
CA LYS A 242 21.54 5.51 12.17
C LYS A 242 22.65 4.74 12.88
N GLU A 243 22.89 5.02 14.16
CA GLU A 243 23.90 4.31 14.96
C GLU A 243 23.41 2.92 15.40
N THR A 244 22.10 2.63 15.32
CA THR A 244 21.52 1.34 15.73
C THR A 244 21.41 0.32 14.60
N GLU A 245 21.47 0.73 13.33
CA GLU A 245 21.21 -0.18 12.20
C GLU A 245 22.35 -1.17 11.91
N ASP A 246 23.59 -0.87 12.30
CA ASP A 246 24.77 -1.75 12.13
C ASP A 246 25.19 -2.47 13.43
N LYS A 247 24.51 -2.19 14.55
CA LYS A 247 24.84 -2.75 15.87
C LYS A 247 24.57 -4.25 15.95
N SER A 248 25.35 -5.01 16.71
CA SER A 248 25.02 -6.42 16.99
C SER A 248 23.73 -6.52 17.83
N VAL A 249 23.15 -7.72 17.96
CA VAL A 249 21.98 -7.94 18.82
C VAL A 249 22.28 -7.54 20.27
N ASP A 250 23.49 -7.81 20.77
CA ASP A 250 23.87 -7.47 22.14
C ASP A 250 24.08 -5.96 22.33
N ASP A 251 24.63 -5.27 21.33
CA ASP A 251 24.73 -3.81 21.34
C ASP A 251 23.34 -3.15 21.32
N LEU A 252 22.38 -3.74 20.59
CA LEU A 252 20.99 -3.29 20.57
C LEU A 252 20.33 -3.49 21.92
N LYS A 253 20.55 -4.63 22.58
CA LYS A 253 20.08 -4.86 23.96
C LYS A 253 20.66 -3.82 24.92
N ALA A 254 21.98 -3.59 24.87
CA ALA A 254 22.63 -2.59 25.72
C ALA A 254 22.09 -1.17 25.48
N THR A 255 21.87 -0.81 24.22
CA THR A 255 21.29 0.49 23.85
C THR A 255 19.86 0.63 24.39
N LEU A 256 19.04 -0.42 24.29
CA LEU A 256 17.67 -0.41 24.80
C LEU A 256 17.65 -0.33 26.33
N LEU A 257 18.53 -1.08 26.97
CA LEU A 257 18.72 -1.09 28.42
C LEU A 257 19.07 0.30 28.95
N ASP A 258 20.00 1.01 28.29
CA ASP A 258 20.33 2.40 28.62
C ASP A 258 19.15 3.36 28.42
N CYS A 259 18.30 3.13 27.41
CA CYS A 259 17.14 3.97 27.15
C CYS A 259 16.06 3.84 28.25
N LEU A 260 15.90 2.62 28.78
CA LEU A 260 14.90 2.24 29.78
C LEU A 260 15.39 2.43 31.22
N LYS A 261 16.71 2.54 31.44
CA LYS A 261 17.31 2.66 32.77
C LYS A 261 16.72 3.82 33.56
N GLY A 262 16.22 3.51 34.76
CA GLY A 262 15.65 4.49 35.69
C GLY A 262 14.26 5.01 35.33
N LYS A 263 13.66 4.57 34.21
CA LYS A 263 12.34 5.03 33.76
C LYS A 263 11.28 3.97 33.93
N ARG A 264 10.05 4.37 34.24
CA ARG A 264 8.90 3.45 34.23
C ARG A 264 8.38 3.30 32.80
N TYR A 265 8.38 2.07 32.27
CA TYR A 265 8.02 1.81 30.88
C TYR A 265 6.84 0.85 30.70
N PHE A 266 6.09 1.05 29.62
CA PHE A 266 5.06 0.14 29.13
C PHE A 266 5.32 -0.24 27.67
N VAL A 267 5.58 -1.52 27.41
CA VAL A 267 5.94 -2.01 26.06
C VAL A 267 4.97 -3.10 25.60
N VAL A 268 4.35 -2.89 24.44
CA VAL A 268 3.46 -3.87 23.80
C VAL A 268 4.21 -4.56 22.65
N LEU A 269 4.32 -5.88 22.73
CA LEU A 269 4.86 -6.76 21.68
C LEU A 269 3.70 -7.55 21.06
N ASP A 270 3.07 -6.97 20.04
CA ASP A 270 1.86 -7.50 19.43
C ASP A 270 2.21 -8.52 18.33
N ASN A 271 1.56 -9.69 18.35
CA ASN A 271 1.68 -10.78 17.38
C ASN A 271 3.08 -11.44 17.35
N MET A 272 3.55 -11.92 18.51
CA MET A 272 4.79 -12.69 18.62
C MET A 272 4.56 -14.18 18.29
N TRP A 273 5.41 -14.72 17.39
CA TRP A 273 5.25 -16.07 16.83
C TRP A 273 6.27 -17.10 17.33
N LYS A 274 7.56 -16.77 17.28
CA LYS A 274 8.63 -17.75 17.49
C LYS A 274 8.89 -17.98 18.99
N THR A 275 8.80 -19.24 19.41
CA THR A 275 9.24 -19.68 20.74
C THR A 275 10.74 -19.44 20.88
N GLY A 276 11.16 -18.70 21.91
CA GLY A 276 12.57 -18.43 22.21
C GLY A 276 13.06 -17.00 21.93
N VAL A 277 12.40 -16.26 21.02
CA VAL A 277 12.76 -14.84 20.76
C VAL A 277 12.66 -14.00 22.03
N TRP A 278 11.57 -14.20 22.79
CA TRP A 278 11.38 -13.55 24.10
C TRP A 278 12.55 -13.83 25.06
N ASN A 279 13.03 -15.07 25.12
CA ASN A 279 14.16 -15.44 26.01
C ASN A 279 15.45 -14.69 25.70
N ILE A 280 15.61 -14.27 24.44
CA ILE A 280 16.79 -13.51 23.99
C ILE A 280 16.60 -12.03 24.30
N ILE A 281 15.44 -11.45 23.95
CA ILE A 281 15.21 -10.00 24.09
C ILE A 281 14.86 -9.58 25.52
N LYS A 282 14.37 -10.48 26.39
CA LYS A 282 14.01 -10.16 27.78
C LYS A 282 15.17 -9.58 28.59
N ALA A 283 16.40 -9.93 28.24
CA ALA A 283 17.62 -9.40 28.85
C ALA A 283 17.80 -7.88 28.64
N ALA A 284 17.13 -7.27 27.65
CA ALA A 284 17.17 -5.83 27.41
C ALA A 284 16.25 -5.03 28.35
N PHE A 285 15.37 -5.70 29.09
CA PHE A 285 14.37 -5.07 29.96
C PHE A 285 14.78 -5.21 31.42
N LEU A 286 15.41 -4.19 32.00
CA LEU A 286 15.76 -4.23 33.43
C LEU A 286 14.53 -4.10 34.32
N ASP A 287 14.51 -4.87 35.41
CA ASP A 287 13.60 -4.63 36.52
C ASP A 287 14.20 -3.57 37.45
N ASN A 288 13.71 -2.34 37.31
CA ASN A 288 14.13 -1.22 38.17
C ASN A 288 13.24 -1.07 39.41
N SER A 289 12.39 -2.06 39.72
CA SER A 289 11.43 -2.00 40.83
C SER A 289 10.58 -0.71 40.84
N ASN A 290 10.16 -0.27 39.65
CA ASN A 290 9.40 0.96 39.43
C ASN A 290 8.04 0.72 38.74
N GLY A 291 7.55 -0.52 38.76
CA GLY A 291 6.24 -0.89 38.22
C GLY A 291 6.19 -0.90 36.69
N SER A 292 7.29 -1.21 36.01
CA SER A 292 7.34 -1.35 34.54
C SER A 292 6.55 -2.58 34.07
N ARG A 293 5.97 -2.51 32.87
CA ARG A 293 5.06 -3.53 32.34
C ARG A 293 5.36 -3.86 30.88
N ILE A 294 5.22 -5.13 30.53
CA ILE A 294 5.33 -5.62 29.15
C ILE A 294 4.08 -6.42 28.82
N LEU A 295 3.42 -6.11 27.70
CA LEU A 295 2.25 -6.83 27.21
C LEU A 295 2.59 -7.53 25.91
N ILE A 296 2.43 -8.85 25.85
CA ILE A 296 2.74 -9.66 24.67
C ILE A 296 1.46 -10.27 24.15
N THR A 297 1.16 -10.14 22.85
CA THR A 297 0.09 -10.93 22.23
C THR A 297 0.71 -12.04 21.38
N CYS A 298 0.20 -13.27 21.52
CA CYS A 298 0.73 -14.43 20.81
C CYS A 298 -0.36 -15.47 20.54
N ARG A 299 -0.08 -16.43 19.67
CA ARG A 299 -1.00 -17.54 19.36
C ARG A 299 -0.81 -18.75 20.26
N GLU A 300 0.43 -18.96 20.66
CA GLU A 300 0.88 -20.05 21.49
C GLU A 300 1.62 -19.48 22.70
N LYS A 301 1.94 -20.30 23.69
CA LYS A 301 2.64 -19.86 24.90
C LYS A 301 4.11 -19.53 24.56
N VAL A 302 4.45 -18.25 24.55
CA VAL A 302 5.82 -17.76 24.24
C VAL A 302 6.62 -17.40 25.50
N VAL A 303 5.94 -17.08 26.60
CA VAL A 303 6.55 -16.66 27.88
C VAL A 303 6.56 -17.84 28.87
N SER A 304 7.69 -18.04 29.56
CA SER A 304 7.80 -19.06 30.61
C SER A 304 7.05 -18.63 31.88
N MET A 305 6.69 -19.57 32.75
CA MET A 305 6.06 -19.26 34.04
C MET A 305 7.01 -18.54 35.02
N GLU A 306 8.31 -18.54 34.74
CA GLU A 306 9.32 -17.87 35.56
C GLU A 306 9.45 -16.37 35.22
N ASP A 307 9.03 -15.97 34.01
CA ASP A 307 9.16 -14.60 33.51
C ASP A 307 7.96 -13.70 33.87
N SER A 308 6.88 -14.28 34.39
CA SER A 308 5.64 -13.58 34.73
C SER A 308 5.02 -14.11 36.01
N ARG A 309 4.55 -13.22 36.87
CA ARG A 309 3.70 -13.59 38.03
C ARG A 309 2.22 -13.61 37.67
N ILE A 310 1.87 -12.97 36.56
CA ILE A 310 0.52 -12.92 36.03
C ILE A 310 0.34 -14.13 35.09
N PRO A 311 -0.65 -15.00 35.33
CA PRO A 311 -0.91 -16.12 34.42
C PRO A 311 -1.26 -15.60 33.03
N PRO A 312 -0.91 -16.34 31.96
CA PRO A 312 -1.28 -15.97 30.61
C PRO A 312 -2.81 -15.83 30.48
N TYR A 313 -3.24 -14.73 29.86
CA TYR A 313 -4.63 -14.45 29.57
C TYR A 313 -5.05 -15.14 28.28
N PHE A 314 -5.81 -16.23 28.40
CA PHE A 314 -6.42 -16.88 27.24
C PHE A 314 -7.66 -16.11 26.85
N LEU A 315 -7.61 -15.44 25.70
CA LEU A 315 -8.74 -14.68 25.17
C LEU A 315 -9.79 -15.67 24.63
N PRO A 316 -10.97 -15.79 25.26
CA PRO A 316 -12.01 -16.69 24.76
C PRO A 316 -12.57 -16.20 23.42
N PHE A 317 -13.25 -17.10 22.71
CA PHE A 317 -14.14 -16.71 21.62
C PHE A 317 -15.40 -16.04 22.17
N LEU A 318 -16.06 -15.27 21.31
CA LEU A 318 -17.35 -14.66 21.66
C LEU A 318 -18.38 -15.77 21.86
N ASP A 319 -19.22 -15.62 22.88
CA ASP A 319 -20.37 -16.49 23.05
C ASP A 319 -21.45 -16.21 21.97
N GLU A 320 -22.54 -16.98 21.96
CA GLU A 320 -23.59 -16.81 20.95
C GLU A 320 -24.27 -15.44 21.02
N VAL A 321 -24.40 -14.88 22.22
CA VAL A 321 -25.05 -13.58 22.46
C VAL A 321 -24.15 -12.46 21.96
N GLU A 322 -22.88 -12.46 22.38
CA GLU A 322 -21.86 -11.51 21.94
C GLU A 322 -21.62 -11.59 20.42
N SER A 323 -21.65 -12.81 19.86
CA SER A 323 -21.49 -13.03 18.42
C SER A 323 -22.63 -12.41 17.63
N TRP A 324 -23.87 -12.62 18.08
CA TRP A 324 -25.05 -12.01 17.47
C TRP A 324 -25.05 -10.50 17.66
N GLU A 325 -24.72 -10.01 18.85
CA GLU A 325 -24.62 -8.58 19.13
C GLU A 325 -23.61 -7.89 18.21
N LEU A 326 -22.41 -8.48 18.05
CA LEU A 326 -21.41 -7.97 17.13
C LEU A 326 -21.91 -7.97 15.68
N LEU A 327 -22.52 -9.07 15.21
CA LEU A 327 -23.07 -9.16 13.85
C LEU A 327 -24.15 -8.09 13.63
N ARG A 328 -25.11 -8.00 14.55
CA ARG A 328 -26.25 -7.09 14.52
C ARG A 328 -25.78 -5.64 14.52
N ASN A 329 -24.89 -5.27 15.43
CA ASN A 329 -24.36 -3.91 15.54
C ASN A 329 -23.62 -3.52 14.26
N LYS A 330 -22.87 -4.47 13.68
CA LYS A 330 -22.18 -4.23 12.41
C LYS A 330 -23.16 -4.06 11.27
N VAL A 331 -24.12 -4.96 11.06
CA VAL A 331 -25.07 -4.91 9.93
C VAL A 331 -26.00 -3.69 10.01
N PHE A 332 -26.62 -3.44 11.17
CA PHE A 332 -27.71 -2.48 11.32
C PHE A 332 -27.30 -1.13 11.93
N GLN A 333 -26.06 -0.94 12.40
CA GLN A 333 -25.53 0.34 12.89
C GLN A 333 -26.43 1.07 13.92
N GLU A 334 -26.93 0.33 14.92
CA GLU A 334 -27.89 0.78 15.96
C GLU A 334 -29.36 0.90 15.51
N GLU A 335 -29.70 0.62 14.24
CA GLU A 335 -31.09 0.46 13.79
C GLU A 335 -31.68 -0.90 14.25
N GLN A 336 -33.00 -0.97 14.38
CA GLN A 336 -33.66 -2.23 14.75
C GLN A 336 -33.56 -3.26 13.62
N CYS A 337 -32.98 -4.42 13.94
CA CYS A 337 -33.02 -5.60 13.08
C CYS A 337 -34.47 -6.01 12.80
N PRO A 338 -34.90 -6.19 11.54
CA PRO A 338 -36.20 -6.75 11.21
C PRO A 338 -36.41 -8.11 11.88
N SER A 339 -37.59 -8.35 12.44
CA SER A 339 -37.90 -9.57 13.19
C SER A 339 -37.69 -10.84 12.36
N ASP A 340 -38.01 -10.78 11.07
CA ASP A 340 -37.86 -11.90 10.13
C ASP A 340 -36.40 -12.28 9.87
N LEU A 341 -35.45 -11.37 10.11
CA LEU A 341 -34.01 -11.58 9.92
C LEU A 341 -33.28 -11.96 11.21
N GLU A 342 -33.93 -11.85 12.38
CA GLU A 342 -33.25 -12.09 13.65
C GLU A 342 -32.87 -13.56 13.84
N ILE A 343 -33.79 -14.48 13.52
CA ILE A 343 -33.57 -15.93 13.67
C ILE A 343 -32.43 -16.38 12.77
N ILE A 344 -32.50 -16.01 11.50
CA ILE A 344 -31.49 -16.36 10.50
C ILE A 344 -30.15 -15.65 10.76
N GLY A 345 -30.18 -14.41 11.25
CA GLY A 345 -29.00 -13.68 11.69
C GLY A 345 -28.26 -14.38 12.83
N LYS A 346 -28.99 -14.88 13.84
CA LYS A 346 -28.40 -15.69 14.93
C LYS A 346 -27.76 -16.97 14.40
N GLN A 347 -28.41 -17.68 13.47
CA GLN A 347 -27.85 -18.89 12.85
C GLN A 347 -26.56 -18.60 12.05
N LEU A 348 -26.50 -17.46 11.35
CA LEU A 348 -25.31 -17.03 10.64
C LEU A 348 -24.17 -16.60 11.59
N ALA A 349 -24.49 -15.93 12.70
CA ALA A 349 -23.52 -15.62 13.74
C ALA A 349 -22.94 -16.90 14.38
N GLN A 350 -23.80 -17.89 14.69
CA GLN A 350 -23.38 -19.20 15.20
C GLN A 350 -22.46 -19.93 14.20
N SER A 351 -22.70 -19.78 12.89
CA SER A 351 -21.84 -20.36 11.85
C SER A 351 -20.41 -19.81 11.86
N CYS A 352 -20.19 -18.62 12.45
CA CYS A 352 -18.86 -18.04 12.65
C CYS A 352 -18.14 -18.57 13.90
N LYS A 353 -18.79 -19.42 14.70
CA LYS A 353 -18.24 -20.10 15.89
C LYS A 353 -17.49 -19.18 16.85
N GLY A 354 -18.02 -17.97 17.07
CA GLY A 354 -17.47 -17.02 18.03
C GLY A 354 -16.21 -16.27 17.60
N LEU A 355 -15.75 -16.40 16.34
CA LEU A 355 -14.56 -15.69 15.87
C LEU A 355 -14.89 -14.26 15.39
N PRO A 356 -14.41 -13.19 16.06
CA PRO A 356 -14.78 -11.80 15.74
C PRO A 356 -14.48 -11.41 14.29
N LEU A 357 -13.34 -11.82 13.72
CA LEU A 357 -13.01 -11.46 12.34
C LEU A 357 -14.02 -12.06 11.34
N SER A 358 -14.41 -13.32 11.53
CA SER A 358 -15.40 -13.99 10.66
C SER A 358 -16.74 -13.28 10.73
N ILE A 359 -17.16 -12.90 11.94
CA ILE A 359 -18.42 -12.18 12.17
C ILE A 359 -18.39 -10.82 11.48
N VAL A 360 -17.29 -10.07 11.61
CA VAL A 360 -17.16 -8.75 10.96
C VAL A 360 -17.15 -8.87 9.43
N VAL A 361 -16.43 -9.84 8.86
CA VAL A 361 -16.41 -10.08 7.41
C VAL A 361 -17.78 -10.51 6.89
N LEU A 362 -18.49 -11.37 7.63
CA LEU A 362 -19.87 -11.75 7.33
C LEU A 362 -20.80 -10.55 7.40
N ALA A 363 -20.72 -9.74 8.46
CA ALA A 363 -21.55 -8.56 8.64
C ALA A 363 -21.44 -7.61 7.44
N ASP A 364 -20.21 -7.35 6.99
CA ASP A 364 -19.98 -6.48 5.85
C ASP A 364 -20.45 -7.09 4.53
N LEU A 365 -20.36 -8.42 4.35
CA LEU A 365 -21.00 -9.10 3.22
C LEU A 365 -22.52 -8.88 3.24
N LEU A 366 -23.16 -9.09 4.40
CA LEU A 366 -24.62 -8.99 4.56
C LEU A 366 -25.14 -7.56 4.28
N LYS A 367 -24.34 -6.51 4.54
CA LYS A 367 -24.69 -5.12 4.20
C LYS A 367 -24.84 -4.85 2.71
N HIS A 368 -24.19 -5.66 1.88
CA HIS A 368 -24.09 -5.44 0.44
C HIS A 368 -24.99 -6.37 -0.38
N ILE A 369 -25.79 -7.20 0.29
CA ILE A 369 -26.78 -8.07 -0.34
C ILE A 369 -28.18 -7.69 0.14
N GLU A 370 -29.20 -8.22 -0.54
CA GLU A 370 -30.58 -7.98 -0.18
C GLU A 370 -30.90 -8.48 1.23
N LEU A 371 -31.58 -7.63 2.03
CA LEU A 371 -32.03 -7.93 3.39
C LEU A 371 -33.31 -8.77 3.35
N SER A 372 -33.19 -10.02 2.89
CA SER A 372 -34.31 -10.98 2.87
C SER A 372 -33.91 -12.31 3.49
N HIS A 373 -34.88 -12.98 4.13
CA HIS A 373 -34.67 -14.28 4.74
C HIS A 373 -34.17 -15.30 3.71
N TRP A 374 -34.76 -15.31 2.50
CA TRP A 374 -34.35 -16.20 1.41
C TRP A 374 -32.88 -15.98 1.02
N THR A 375 -32.48 -14.71 0.80
CA THR A 375 -31.10 -14.39 0.44
C THR A 375 -30.12 -14.81 1.53
N TRP A 376 -30.44 -14.55 2.81
CA TRP A 376 -29.60 -14.95 3.94
C TRP A 376 -29.53 -16.47 4.13
N SER A 377 -30.58 -17.21 3.75
CA SER A 377 -30.65 -18.67 3.93
C SER A 377 -29.67 -19.43 3.07
N ASN A 378 -29.31 -18.87 1.91
CA ASN A 378 -28.27 -19.40 1.04
C ASN A 378 -26.87 -19.41 1.70
N TYR A 379 -26.69 -18.69 2.80
CA TYR A 379 -25.43 -18.60 3.54
C TYR A 379 -25.32 -19.60 4.70
N ILE A 380 -26.45 -20.21 5.13
CA ILE A 380 -26.51 -21.25 6.15
C ILE A 380 -26.00 -22.59 5.58
N GLY A 381 -25.22 -23.35 6.36
CA GLY A 381 -24.92 -24.77 6.07
C GLY A 381 -23.94 -25.07 4.93
N ASN A 382 -23.79 -24.20 3.92
CA ASN A 382 -22.85 -24.38 2.80
C ASN A 382 -21.40 -23.98 3.17
N VAL A 383 -20.92 -24.44 4.33
CA VAL A 383 -19.62 -24.12 4.95
C VAL A 383 -18.73 -25.38 4.98
N ASN A 384 -18.84 -26.24 3.95
CA ASN A 384 -18.21 -27.56 3.94
C ASN A 384 -16.77 -27.58 3.35
N SER A 385 -15.81 -27.79 4.26
CA SER A 385 -14.82 -28.89 4.29
C SER A 385 -13.75 -29.07 3.21
N TYR A 386 -13.09 -28.01 2.72
CA TYR A 386 -11.87 -28.19 1.90
C TYR A 386 -10.55 -27.81 2.58
N LEU A 387 -10.59 -27.41 3.86
CA LEU A 387 -9.39 -27.07 4.62
C LEU A 387 -9.38 -27.87 5.92
N THR A 388 -9.02 -29.16 5.81
CA THR A 388 -8.87 -30.06 6.95
C THR A 388 -7.45 -29.96 7.53
N GLU A 389 -7.33 -29.12 8.56
CA GLU A 389 -6.50 -29.25 9.76
C GLU A 389 -7.04 -28.22 10.77
N ASP A 390 -6.81 -28.38 12.07
CA ASP A 390 -7.46 -27.61 13.16
C ASP A 390 -7.38 -26.06 13.10
N LYS A 391 -6.69 -25.50 12.11
CA LYS A 391 -6.38 -24.06 11.95
C LYS A 391 -7.33 -23.27 11.03
N THR A 392 -8.29 -23.91 10.34
CA THR A 392 -8.97 -23.30 9.16
C THR A 392 -10.50 -23.26 9.19
N ARG A 393 -11.12 -23.41 10.36
CA ARG A 393 -12.59 -23.50 10.55
C ARG A 393 -13.42 -22.24 10.19
N CYS A 394 -12.82 -21.19 9.62
CA CYS A 394 -13.46 -19.89 9.36
C CYS A 394 -13.11 -19.27 7.99
N LEU A 395 -12.27 -19.93 7.19
CA LEU A 395 -11.89 -19.43 5.85
C LEU A 395 -13.08 -19.50 4.88
N ASP A 396 -14.06 -20.36 5.12
CA ASP A 396 -15.24 -20.51 4.25
C ASP A 396 -16.11 -19.25 4.20
N VAL A 397 -16.32 -18.57 5.34
CA VAL A 397 -17.05 -17.30 5.41
C VAL A 397 -16.31 -16.21 4.62
N MET A 398 -14.98 -16.18 4.76
CA MET A 398 -14.15 -15.23 4.02
C MET A 398 -14.10 -15.55 2.52
N ALA A 399 -14.06 -16.83 2.15
CA ALA A 399 -14.12 -17.28 0.78
C ALA A 399 -15.44 -16.89 0.13
N LYS A 400 -16.57 -16.98 0.84
CA LYS A 400 -17.87 -16.44 0.37
C LYS A 400 -17.82 -14.93 0.17
N SER A 401 -17.21 -14.17 1.09
CA SER A 401 -17.02 -12.72 0.93
C SER A 401 -16.21 -12.39 -0.33
N TYR A 402 -15.17 -13.18 -0.62
CA TYR A 402 -14.42 -13.08 -1.88
C TYR A 402 -15.27 -13.44 -3.12
N LYS A 403 -16.07 -14.52 -3.08
CA LYS A 403 -16.95 -14.92 -4.19
C LYS A 403 -17.93 -13.81 -4.59
N HIS A 404 -18.46 -13.07 -3.60
CA HIS A 404 -19.40 -11.97 -3.80
C HIS A 404 -18.72 -10.60 -4.01
N LEU A 405 -17.39 -10.56 -4.05
CA LEU A 405 -16.68 -9.32 -4.31
C LEU A 405 -16.93 -8.89 -5.77
N PRO A 406 -17.18 -7.59 -6.05
CA PRO A 406 -17.29 -7.09 -7.41
C PRO A 406 -16.11 -7.51 -8.28
N LYS A 407 -16.39 -7.85 -9.54
CA LYS A 407 -15.43 -8.38 -10.52
C LYS A 407 -14.11 -7.59 -10.54
N HIS A 408 -14.21 -6.26 -10.58
CA HIS A 408 -13.07 -5.35 -10.64
C HIS A 408 -12.19 -5.31 -9.37
N LEU A 409 -12.71 -5.74 -8.20
CA LEU A 409 -11.96 -5.76 -6.94
C LEU A 409 -11.26 -7.10 -6.68
N LYS A 410 -11.67 -8.19 -7.35
CA LYS A 410 -11.09 -9.54 -7.11
C LYS A 410 -9.60 -9.57 -7.39
N SER A 411 -9.15 -9.11 -8.56
CA SER A 411 -7.73 -9.06 -8.90
C SER A 411 -6.94 -8.16 -7.95
N CYS A 412 -7.53 -7.04 -7.51
CA CYS A 412 -6.92 -6.16 -6.51
C CYS A 412 -6.73 -6.87 -5.16
N PHE A 413 -7.73 -7.60 -4.68
CA PHE A 413 -7.68 -8.37 -3.44
C PHE A 413 -6.67 -9.53 -3.52
N LEU A 414 -6.73 -10.35 -4.58
CA LEU A 414 -5.77 -11.44 -4.80
C LEU A 414 -4.32 -10.94 -4.79
N TYR A 415 -4.08 -9.79 -5.42
CA TYR A 415 -2.76 -9.17 -5.46
C TYR A 415 -2.22 -8.81 -4.07
N LEU A 416 -3.07 -8.50 -3.09
CA LEU A 416 -2.64 -8.26 -1.71
C LEU A 416 -2.01 -9.50 -1.06
N GLY A 417 -2.34 -10.70 -1.54
CA GLY A 417 -1.68 -11.94 -1.14
C GLY A 417 -0.17 -11.94 -1.40
N SER A 418 0.30 -11.11 -2.35
CA SER A 418 1.72 -11.01 -2.73
C SER A 418 2.58 -10.29 -1.70
N LEU A 419 1.96 -9.48 -0.83
CA LEU A 419 2.64 -8.63 0.14
C LEU A 419 3.14 -9.49 1.33
N PRO A 420 4.21 -9.12 2.04
CA PRO A 420 4.65 -9.84 3.24
C PRO A 420 3.68 -9.66 4.42
N ASP A 421 3.69 -10.60 5.36
CA ASP A 421 2.81 -10.56 6.55
C ASP A 421 3.13 -9.37 7.46
N GLY A 422 2.10 -8.76 8.05
CA GLY A 422 2.26 -7.75 9.09
C GLY A 422 2.83 -6.40 8.64
N PHE A 423 3.26 -6.30 7.38
CA PHE A 423 3.89 -5.11 6.83
C PHE A 423 2.86 -3.98 6.64
N GLU A 424 3.26 -2.77 7.03
CA GLU A 424 2.46 -1.58 6.80
C GLU A 424 2.67 -1.08 5.37
N ASN A 425 1.67 -1.34 4.52
CA ASN A 425 1.77 -1.15 3.09
C ASN A 425 1.36 0.28 2.69
N PRO A 426 2.20 1.03 1.96
CA PRO A 426 1.82 2.35 1.46
C PRO A 426 0.71 2.24 0.41
N ALA A 427 -0.46 2.82 0.69
CA ALA A 427 -1.65 2.77 -0.18
C ALA A 427 -1.35 3.23 -1.61
N ARG A 428 -0.55 4.30 -1.74
CA ARG A 428 -0.13 4.80 -3.04
C ARG A 428 0.62 3.77 -3.89
N GLN A 429 1.44 2.95 -3.27
CA GLN A 429 2.26 1.99 -4.01
C GLN A 429 1.40 0.85 -4.55
N ILE A 430 0.45 0.35 -3.76
CA ILE A 430 -0.44 -0.71 -4.22
C ILE A 430 -1.34 -0.23 -5.37
N MET A 431 -1.86 1.00 -5.30
CA MET A 431 -2.68 1.58 -6.36
C MET A 431 -1.91 1.72 -7.69
N GLU A 432 -0.64 2.08 -7.62
CA GLU A 432 0.22 2.18 -8.79
C GLU A 432 0.62 0.82 -9.35
N LEU A 433 0.80 -0.18 -8.47
CA LEU A 433 1.00 -1.57 -8.89
C LEU A 433 -0.26 -2.07 -9.62
N TRP A 434 -1.45 -1.94 -9.03
CA TRP A 434 -2.71 -2.30 -9.70
C TRP A 434 -2.90 -1.59 -11.05
N SER A 435 -2.51 -0.32 -11.13
CA SER A 435 -2.53 0.44 -12.40
C SER A 435 -1.56 -0.16 -13.43
N ALA A 436 -0.34 -0.51 -13.03
CA ALA A 436 0.68 -1.09 -13.90
C ALA A 436 0.34 -2.54 -14.34
N GLU A 437 -0.33 -3.29 -13.47
CA GLU A 437 -0.91 -4.60 -13.78
C GLU A 437 -2.04 -4.48 -14.82
N GLY A 438 -2.79 -3.38 -14.78
CA GLY A 438 -3.95 -3.10 -15.64
C GLY A 438 -5.31 -3.30 -14.96
N PHE A 439 -5.37 -3.60 -13.66
CA PHE A 439 -6.62 -3.94 -12.96
C PHE A 439 -7.64 -2.80 -12.87
N ILE A 440 -7.20 -1.57 -13.12
CA ILE A 440 -8.01 -0.38 -12.93
C ILE A 440 -8.75 -0.04 -14.23
N GLN A 441 -10.06 -0.23 -14.24
CA GLN A 441 -10.95 0.11 -15.33
C GLN A 441 -11.38 1.58 -15.21
N ALA A 442 -10.62 2.49 -15.81
CA ALA A 442 -10.96 3.90 -15.85
C ALA A 442 -11.40 4.31 -17.26
N ASN A 443 -12.53 5.01 -17.36
CA ASN A 443 -12.96 5.66 -18.60
C ASN A 443 -12.10 6.90 -18.88
N ASP A 444 -12.06 7.36 -20.14
CA ASP A 444 -11.19 8.47 -20.60
C ASP A 444 -11.31 9.78 -19.80
N THR A 445 -12.42 9.98 -19.09
CA THR A 445 -12.70 11.19 -18.31
C THR A 445 -12.10 11.19 -16.90
N ARG A 446 -11.72 10.03 -16.35
CA ARG A 446 -11.31 9.87 -14.95
C ARG A 446 -9.85 9.46 -14.84
N GLU A 447 -9.14 9.99 -13.83
CA GLU A 447 -7.76 9.57 -13.58
C GLU A 447 -7.73 8.17 -12.97
N VAL A 448 -6.94 7.27 -13.58
CA VAL A 448 -6.72 5.89 -13.13
C VAL A 448 -6.44 5.79 -11.63
N ILE A 449 -5.59 6.69 -11.10
CA ILE A 449 -5.22 6.66 -9.69
C ILE A 449 -6.39 6.96 -8.74
N ASN A 450 -7.38 7.76 -9.17
CA ASN A 450 -8.55 8.06 -8.36
C ASN A 450 -9.49 6.85 -8.29
N VAL A 451 -9.68 6.15 -9.41
CA VAL A 451 -10.42 4.88 -9.45
C VAL A 451 -9.74 3.82 -8.58
N ALA A 452 -8.41 3.75 -8.61
CA ALA A 452 -7.66 2.86 -7.72
C ALA A 452 -7.83 3.19 -6.23
N GLU A 453 -7.98 4.47 -5.88
CA GLU A 453 -8.26 4.90 -4.51
C GLU A 453 -9.67 4.50 -4.05
N GLU A 454 -10.65 4.56 -4.95
CA GLU A 454 -11.99 4.04 -4.70
C GLU A 454 -11.97 2.52 -4.48
N TYR A 455 -11.24 1.77 -5.31
CA TYR A 455 -11.13 0.32 -5.15
C TYR A 455 -10.52 -0.06 -3.80
N LEU A 456 -9.45 0.64 -3.37
CA LEU A 456 -8.87 0.43 -2.05
C LEU A 456 -9.85 0.80 -0.93
N THR A 457 -10.59 1.89 -1.11
CA THR A 457 -11.60 2.34 -0.13
C THR A 457 -12.74 1.33 0.00
N ASP A 458 -13.16 0.70 -1.10
CA ASP A 458 -14.18 -0.34 -1.09
C ASP A 458 -13.70 -1.61 -0.38
N LEU A 459 -12.44 -2.01 -0.59
CA LEU A 459 -11.84 -3.13 0.16
C LEU A 459 -11.75 -2.82 1.67
N VAL A 460 -11.47 -1.56 2.04
CA VAL A 460 -11.51 -1.10 3.44
C VAL A 460 -12.93 -1.14 4.00
N ASN A 461 -13.91 -0.64 3.25
CA ASN A 461 -15.32 -0.60 3.66
C ASN A 461 -15.92 -2.00 3.85
N ARG A 462 -15.37 -3.02 3.17
CA ARG A 462 -15.73 -4.44 3.29
C ARG A 462 -14.93 -5.19 4.36
N SER A 463 -14.15 -4.49 5.18
CA SER A 463 -13.24 -5.05 6.18
C SER A 463 -12.23 -6.08 5.66
N LEU A 464 -11.96 -6.10 4.35
CA LEU A 464 -10.93 -6.96 3.74
C LEU A 464 -9.52 -6.38 3.94
N VAL A 465 -9.45 -5.07 4.22
CA VAL A 465 -8.21 -4.32 4.45
C VAL A 465 -8.40 -3.41 5.68
N GLN A 466 -7.36 -3.30 6.51
CA GLN A 466 -7.35 -2.45 7.70
C GLN A 466 -6.53 -1.18 7.45
N VAL A 467 -7.08 -0.01 7.76
CA VAL A 467 -6.34 1.25 7.66
C VAL A 467 -5.37 1.39 8.82
N SER A 468 -4.08 1.55 8.53
CA SER A 468 -3.04 1.75 9.55
C SER A 468 -2.85 3.23 9.86
N SER A 469 -2.82 4.07 8.82
CA SER A 469 -2.78 5.52 8.98
C SER A 469 -3.49 6.23 7.83
N ARG A 470 -4.04 7.41 8.14
CA ARG A 470 -4.67 8.29 7.16
C ARG A 470 -3.75 9.44 6.79
N ARG A 471 -3.90 9.93 5.56
CA ARG A 471 -3.29 11.17 5.09
C ARG A 471 -4.00 12.34 5.77
N THR A 472 -3.39 13.51 5.68
CA THR A 472 -4.00 14.73 6.21
C THR A 472 -5.30 15.10 5.50
N ASP A 473 -5.48 14.67 4.26
CA ASP A 473 -6.71 14.81 3.47
C ASP A 473 -7.76 13.72 3.76
N GLY A 474 -7.55 12.88 4.77
CA GLY A 474 -8.48 11.81 5.18
C GLY A 474 -8.36 10.50 4.38
N GLY A 475 -7.74 10.54 3.20
CA GLY A 475 -7.49 9.34 2.39
C GLY A 475 -6.53 8.35 3.04
N VAL A 476 -6.52 7.10 2.58
CA VAL A 476 -5.65 6.06 3.14
C VAL A 476 -4.18 6.40 2.83
N LYS A 477 -3.32 6.42 3.85
CA LYS A 477 -1.88 6.61 3.70
C LYS A 477 -1.18 5.25 3.65
N THR A 478 -1.52 4.41 4.60
CA THR A 478 -0.98 3.06 4.78
C THR A 478 -2.06 2.12 5.29
N PHE A 479 -1.92 0.84 4.96
CA PHE A 479 -2.88 -0.20 5.32
C PHE A 479 -2.17 -1.52 5.68
N ARG A 480 -2.92 -2.44 6.28
CA ARG A 480 -2.52 -3.82 6.55
C ARG A 480 -3.62 -4.76 6.04
N ILE A 481 -3.23 -5.92 5.54
CA ILE A 481 -4.15 -7.03 5.30
C ILE A 481 -4.05 -7.99 6.49
N HIS A 482 -5.20 -8.41 7.03
CA HIS A 482 -5.20 -9.39 8.09
C HIS A 482 -4.69 -10.74 7.55
N GLU A 483 -3.86 -11.43 8.31
CA GLU A 483 -3.19 -12.65 7.89
C GLU A 483 -4.13 -13.72 7.32
N MET A 484 -5.27 -13.99 7.97
CA MET A 484 -6.26 -14.96 7.43
C MET A 484 -6.82 -14.57 6.06
N LEU A 485 -7.04 -13.27 5.82
CA LEU A 485 -7.51 -12.77 4.52
C LEU A 485 -6.40 -12.82 3.47
N ARG A 486 -5.15 -12.62 3.88
CA ARG A 486 -3.99 -12.79 3.02
C ARG A 486 -3.80 -14.26 2.62
N GLU A 487 -3.95 -15.19 3.56
CA GLU A 487 -3.89 -16.64 3.27
C GLU A 487 -5.04 -17.07 2.34
N LEU A 488 -6.25 -16.53 2.53
CA LEU A 488 -7.32 -16.70 1.55
C LEU A 488 -6.92 -16.17 0.17
N ALA A 489 -6.41 -14.94 0.10
CA ALA A 489 -5.99 -14.34 -1.17
C ALA A 489 -4.93 -15.19 -1.89
N LYS A 490 -3.98 -15.79 -1.15
CA LYS A 490 -3.00 -16.73 -1.72
C LYS A 490 -3.64 -18.03 -2.20
N PHE A 491 -4.49 -18.63 -1.37
CA PHE A 491 -5.19 -19.86 -1.71
C PHE A 491 -6.00 -19.71 -3.00
N GLU A 492 -6.80 -18.64 -3.07
CA GLU A 492 -7.57 -18.29 -4.26
C GLU A 492 -6.67 -17.96 -5.45
N SER A 493 -5.54 -17.28 -5.21
CA SER A 493 -4.57 -16.97 -6.27
C SER A 493 -3.95 -18.21 -6.91
N VAL A 494 -3.62 -19.23 -6.12
CA VAL A 494 -3.10 -20.51 -6.63
C VAL A 494 -4.18 -21.23 -7.42
N ARG A 495 -5.41 -21.29 -6.87
CA ARG A 495 -6.56 -21.91 -7.55
C ARG A 495 -6.87 -21.25 -8.88
N GLU A 496 -6.72 -19.94 -8.98
CA GLU A 496 -6.95 -19.16 -10.21
C GLU A 496 -5.71 -18.99 -11.09
N LYS A 497 -4.58 -19.64 -10.77
CA LYS A 497 -3.29 -19.49 -11.51
C LYS A 497 -2.85 -18.02 -11.63
N PHE A 498 -3.25 -17.18 -10.68
CA PHE A 498 -3.10 -15.73 -10.69
C PHE A 498 -1.76 -15.25 -10.13
N LEU A 499 -1.37 -15.77 -8.95
CA LEU A 499 -0.21 -15.37 -8.18
C LEU A 499 0.31 -16.54 -7.35
N GLU A 500 1.64 -16.68 -7.27
CA GLU A 500 2.32 -17.56 -6.33
C GLU A 500 3.27 -16.77 -5.43
N VAL A 501 3.37 -17.20 -4.17
CA VAL A 501 4.26 -16.61 -3.17
C VAL A 501 5.27 -17.66 -2.73
N HIS A 502 6.54 -17.40 -3.00
CA HIS A 502 7.66 -18.26 -2.66
C HIS A 502 8.40 -17.69 -1.45
N SER A 503 8.68 -18.55 -0.48
CA SER A 503 9.60 -18.27 0.61
C SER A 503 10.86 -19.10 0.40
N THR A 504 12.03 -18.50 0.61
CA THR A 504 13.32 -19.19 0.45
C THR A 504 13.55 -20.32 1.46
N ALA A 505 12.69 -20.44 2.48
CA ALA A 505 12.72 -21.51 3.47
C ALA A 505 12.11 -22.84 3.00
N ARG A 506 11.40 -22.87 1.86
CA ARG A 506 10.79 -24.10 1.32
C ARG A 506 11.25 -24.36 -0.12
N PRO A 507 11.85 -25.53 -0.43
CA PRO A 507 12.23 -25.87 -1.79
C PRO A 507 10.99 -26.00 -2.70
N ILE A 508 11.14 -25.57 -3.94
CA ILE A 508 10.07 -25.39 -4.94
C ILE A 508 9.70 -26.73 -5.60
N ASN A 509 8.40 -26.99 -5.81
CA ASN A 509 7.94 -27.95 -6.83
C ASN A 509 7.96 -27.28 -8.21
N SER A 510 8.91 -27.70 -9.04
CA SER A 510 9.45 -26.99 -10.21
C SER A 510 8.54 -26.86 -11.43
N SER A 511 7.46 -27.65 -11.53
CA SER A 511 6.56 -27.62 -12.70
C SER A 511 5.50 -26.51 -12.63
N MET A 512 5.08 -26.10 -11.42
CA MET A 512 3.97 -25.17 -11.21
C MET A 512 4.37 -23.71 -11.43
N ALA A 513 5.55 -23.32 -10.92
CA ALA A 513 6.07 -21.95 -10.97
C ALA A 513 6.24 -21.36 -12.40
N ARG A 514 6.20 -22.22 -13.43
CA ARG A 514 6.41 -21.82 -14.82
C ARG A 514 5.18 -21.20 -15.47
N LYS A 515 3.97 -21.51 -14.97
CA LYS A 515 2.69 -21.09 -15.57
C LYS A 515 2.03 -19.89 -14.88
N VAL A 516 2.65 -19.37 -13.81
CA VAL A 516 2.07 -18.34 -12.97
C VAL A 516 2.21 -16.97 -13.61
N ARG A 517 1.14 -16.16 -13.55
CA ARG A 517 1.15 -14.79 -14.09
C ARG A 517 1.90 -13.80 -13.20
N ARG A 518 2.00 -14.05 -11.89
CA ARG A 518 2.63 -13.14 -10.93
C ARG A 518 3.41 -13.93 -9.90
N LEU A 519 4.62 -13.45 -9.60
CA LEU A 519 5.51 -14.11 -8.67
C LEU A 519 5.95 -13.15 -7.58
N SER A 520 5.72 -13.55 -6.34
CA SER A 520 6.25 -12.87 -5.15
C SER A 520 7.29 -13.77 -4.48
N ILE A 521 8.50 -13.25 -4.29
CA ILE A 521 9.60 -13.97 -3.65
C ILE A 521 9.98 -13.22 -2.38
N GLN A 522 9.93 -13.91 -1.25
CA GLN A 522 10.12 -13.35 0.09
C GLN A 522 11.31 -14.05 0.79
N GLY A 523 12.12 -13.27 1.51
CA GLY A 523 13.28 -13.76 2.26
C GLY A 523 14.61 -13.53 1.53
N ASN A 524 15.46 -14.56 1.46
CA ASN A 524 16.75 -14.48 0.76
C ASN A 524 16.60 -14.55 -0.78
N THR A 525 16.14 -13.46 -1.38
CA THR A 525 15.85 -13.37 -2.82
C THR A 525 17.05 -13.71 -3.71
N THR A 526 18.29 -13.56 -3.25
CA THR A 526 19.46 -13.87 -4.09
C THR A 526 19.65 -15.38 -4.24
N GLN A 527 19.37 -16.17 -3.20
CA GLN A 527 19.43 -17.65 -3.26
C GLN A 527 18.43 -18.24 -4.25
N TYR A 528 17.26 -17.59 -4.41
CA TYR A 528 16.28 -17.97 -5.41
C TYR A 528 16.89 -17.97 -6.83
N PHE A 529 17.81 -17.04 -7.08
CA PHE A 529 18.56 -16.93 -8.33
C PHE A 529 19.91 -17.63 -8.28
N VAL A 530 20.18 -18.59 -7.39
CA VAL A 530 21.44 -19.35 -7.36
C VAL A 530 21.24 -20.80 -7.80
N SER A 531 20.06 -21.40 -7.57
CA SER A 531 19.79 -22.78 -7.96
C SER A 531 19.90 -22.96 -9.49
N ASP A 532 20.86 -23.78 -9.93
CA ASP A 532 21.15 -24.09 -11.34
C ASP A 532 20.16 -25.07 -11.99
N THR A 533 19.05 -25.37 -11.33
CA THR A 533 18.11 -26.43 -11.73
C THR A 533 17.24 -26.15 -12.97
N TYR A 534 17.48 -25.08 -13.74
CA TYR A 534 16.52 -24.65 -14.77
C TYR A 534 17.18 -24.13 -16.06
N CYS A 535 17.44 -25.05 -16.99
CA CYS A 535 17.46 -24.73 -18.42
C CYS A 535 16.01 -24.62 -18.93
N ASN A 536 15.76 -23.59 -19.77
CA ASN A 536 14.58 -23.17 -20.56
C ASN A 536 13.30 -24.04 -20.63
N PRO A 537 12.10 -23.45 -20.85
CA PRO A 537 11.83 -22.09 -21.39
C PRO A 537 11.57 -20.97 -20.36
N SER A 538 11.49 -19.73 -20.84
CA SER A 538 11.17 -18.49 -20.10
C SER A 538 9.86 -18.60 -19.29
N SER A 539 9.77 -17.85 -18.19
CA SER A 539 8.58 -17.80 -17.32
C SER A 539 7.46 -16.98 -17.96
N SER A 540 6.21 -17.43 -17.83
CA SER A 540 5.00 -16.69 -18.22
C SER A 540 4.66 -15.51 -17.29
N ALA A 541 5.48 -15.25 -16.26
CA ALA A 541 5.22 -14.22 -15.28
C ALA A 541 5.25 -12.80 -15.90
N ARG A 542 4.22 -12.03 -15.57
CA ARG A 542 4.03 -10.63 -15.90
C ARG A 542 4.45 -9.70 -14.78
N SER A 543 4.69 -10.24 -13.58
CA SER A 543 5.11 -9.45 -12.43
C SER A 543 6.07 -10.22 -11.56
N LEU A 544 7.12 -9.53 -11.13
CA LEU A 544 8.12 -10.05 -10.21
C LEU A 544 8.26 -9.09 -9.03
N LEU A 545 7.79 -9.53 -7.86
CA LEU A 545 7.90 -8.82 -6.59
C LEU A 545 8.94 -9.51 -5.71
N LEU A 546 10.04 -8.83 -5.45
CA LEU A 546 11.12 -9.31 -4.59
C LEU A 546 11.08 -8.55 -3.27
N PHE A 547 10.78 -9.25 -2.20
CA PHE A 547 10.86 -8.77 -0.82
C PHE A 547 12.09 -9.41 -0.17
N GLY A 548 13.22 -8.71 -0.28
CA GLY A 548 14.50 -9.14 0.24
C GLY A 548 14.67 -8.83 1.73
N GLU A 549 15.73 -9.38 2.30
CA GLU A 549 16.20 -9.12 3.66
C GLU A 549 17.55 -8.38 3.59
N ARG A 550 17.58 -7.27 2.84
CA ARG A 550 18.80 -6.47 2.59
C ARG A 550 19.90 -7.26 1.86
N ASN A 551 19.49 -8.16 0.97
CA ASN A 551 20.43 -8.94 0.18
C ASN A 551 21.05 -8.08 -0.93
N VAL A 552 22.34 -8.29 -1.21
CA VAL A 552 23.05 -7.61 -2.30
C VAL A 552 22.71 -8.24 -3.64
N PHE A 553 22.15 -7.43 -4.55
CA PHE A 553 21.79 -7.84 -5.89
C PHE A 553 22.96 -7.56 -6.84
N GLU A 554 23.59 -8.63 -7.32
CA GLU A 554 24.73 -8.56 -8.21
C GLU A 554 24.33 -8.83 -9.67
N THR A 555 25.33 -8.82 -10.55
CA THR A 555 25.16 -9.04 -11.99
C THR A 555 24.47 -10.37 -12.31
N LYS A 556 24.75 -11.44 -11.54
CA LYS A 556 24.20 -12.78 -11.80
C LYS A 556 22.68 -12.83 -11.66
N GLN A 557 22.13 -12.15 -10.64
CA GLN A 557 20.69 -12.13 -10.41
C GLN A 557 19.97 -11.30 -11.48
N TRP A 558 20.55 -10.17 -11.89
CA TRP A 558 20.06 -9.41 -13.05
C TRP A 558 20.06 -10.23 -14.34
N GLN A 559 21.15 -10.96 -14.63
CA GLN A 559 21.23 -11.84 -15.80
C GLN A 559 20.14 -12.91 -15.78
N ARG A 560 19.84 -13.49 -14.62
CA ARG A 560 18.71 -14.43 -14.46
C ARG A 560 17.36 -13.76 -14.69
N ILE A 561 17.14 -12.55 -14.18
CA ILE A 561 15.91 -11.79 -14.48
C ILE A 561 15.75 -11.60 -15.99
N PHE A 562 16.78 -11.12 -16.68
CA PHE A 562 16.71 -10.85 -18.12
C PHE A 562 16.63 -12.10 -19.00
N LYS A 563 16.92 -13.28 -18.44
CA LYS A 563 16.81 -14.56 -19.15
C LYS A 563 15.45 -15.24 -18.91
N ILE A 564 14.97 -15.21 -17.67
CA ILE A 564 13.80 -15.97 -17.24
C ILE A 564 12.51 -15.13 -17.33
N PHE A 565 12.58 -13.85 -16.96
CA PHE A 565 11.42 -13.00 -16.72
C PHE A 565 11.27 -11.90 -17.80
N ILE A 566 11.39 -12.27 -19.07
CA ILE A 566 11.41 -11.33 -20.20
C ILE A 566 10.07 -10.62 -20.45
N TYR A 567 8.96 -11.18 -19.97
CA TYR A 567 7.60 -10.68 -20.20
C TYR A 567 7.05 -9.81 -19.06
N ILE A 568 7.86 -9.47 -18.06
CA ILE A 568 7.37 -8.71 -16.91
C ILE A 568 7.00 -7.27 -17.27
N ARG A 569 5.85 -6.86 -16.78
CA ARG A 569 5.30 -5.50 -16.74
C ARG A 569 5.68 -4.80 -15.44
N VAL A 570 5.79 -5.55 -14.34
CA VAL A 570 6.11 -5.03 -13.01
C VAL A 570 7.39 -5.68 -12.49
N LEU A 571 8.38 -4.85 -12.16
CA LEU A 571 9.56 -5.24 -11.38
C LEU A 571 9.61 -4.43 -10.08
N TYR A 572 9.36 -5.11 -8.97
CA TYR A 572 9.31 -4.49 -7.65
C TYR A 572 10.41 -5.06 -6.76
N LEU A 573 11.39 -4.24 -6.40
CA LEU A 573 12.49 -4.62 -5.52
C LEU A 573 12.34 -3.89 -4.18
N TRP A 574 12.15 -4.64 -3.09
CA TRP A 574 12.02 -4.14 -1.73
C TRP A 574 13.07 -4.73 -0.81
N GLU A 575 13.84 -3.88 -0.13
CA GLU A 575 14.96 -4.31 0.72
C GLU A 575 15.98 -5.15 -0.05
N VAL A 576 16.29 -4.69 -1.26
CA VAL A 576 17.29 -5.29 -2.13
C VAL A 576 18.36 -4.23 -2.42
N HIS A 577 19.61 -4.51 -2.05
CA HIS A 577 20.72 -3.58 -2.30
C HIS A 577 21.20 -3.71 -3.75
N VAL A 578 20.83 -2.74 -4.58
CA VAL A 578 21.21 -2.67 -6.00
C VAL A 578 22.36 -1.69 -6.19
N ASN A 579 23.52 -2.18 -6.64
CA ASN A 579 24.69 -1.33 -6.91
C ASN A 579 24.56 -0.54 -8.21
N SER A 580 23.97 -1.14 -9.25
CA SER A 580 23.74 -0.51 -10.54
C SER A 580 22.59 -1.20 -11.28
N ILE A 581 21.97 -0.48 -12.21
CA ILE A 581 20.98 -1.03 -13.14
C ILE A 581 21.72 -1.39 -14.43
N PRO A 582 21.77 -2.66 -14.86
CA PRO A 582 22.49 -3.05 -16.06
C PRO A 582 21.84 -2.51 -17.34
N LYS A 583 22.64 -2.36 -18.40
CA LYS A 583 22.15 -1.87 -19.70
C LYS A 583 21.14 -2.83 -20.33
N GLU A 584 21.20 -4.12 -20.00
CA GLU A 584 20.31 -5.18 -20.45
C GLU A 584 18.87 -5.03 -19.94
N ILE A 585 18.57 -3.99 -19.12
CA ILE A 585 17.21 -3.63 -18.72
C ILE A 585 16.27 -3.42 -19.92
N ASP A 586 16.80 -3.06 -21.09
CA ASP A 586 16.02 -2.92 -22.31
C ASP A 586 15.54 -4.25 -22.92
N ASN A 587 16.00 -5.40 -22.40
CA ASN A 587 15.43 -6.70 -22.72
C ASN A 587 14.02 -6.88 -22.13
N LEU A 588 13.67 -6.15 -21.06
CA LEU A 588 12.35 -6.19 -20.44
C LEU A 588 11.37 -5.28 -21.20
N ILE A 589 11.08 -5.63 -22.45
CA ILE A 589 10.35 -4.76 -23.39
C ILE A 589 8.96 -4.40 -22.87
N SER A 590 8.30 -5.34 -22.16
CA SER A 590 6.95 -5.17 -21.62
C SER A 590 6.90 -4.37 -20.32
N LEU A 591 8.03 -3.92 -19.78
CA LEU A 591 8.12 -3.27 -18.47
C LEU A 591 7.37 -1.94 -18.45
N ARG A 592 6.41 -1.82 -17.53
CA ARG A 592 5.60 -0.62 -17.25
C ARG A 592 5.96 0.04 -15.93
N TYR A 593 6.43 -0.73 -14.96
CA TYR A 593 6.75 -0.25 -13.62
C TYR A 593 8.04 -0.87 -13.10
N ILE A 594 8.99 0.00 -12.72
CA ILE A 594 10.17 -0.41 -11.95
C ILE A 594 10.25 0.36 -10.65
N ARG A 595 10.39 -0.37 -9.55
CA ARG A 595 10.71 0.20 -8.25
C ARG A 595 11.93 -0.46 -7.64
N ILE A 596 12.82 0.38 -7.13
CA ILE A 596 13.97 -0.05 -6.34
C ILE A 596 13.90 0.64 -4.98
N TRP A 597 13.59 -0.14 -3.94
CA TRP A 597 13.49 0.34 -2.57
C TRP A 597 14.57 -0.28 -1.68
N SER A 598 15.19 0.58 -0.88
CA SER A 598 16.16 0.25 0.18
C SER A 598 15.85 1.12 1.40
N ASP A 599 16.53 0.83 2.51
CA ASP A 599 16.68 1.60 3.75
C ASP A 599 17.04 3.11 3.64
N GLY A 600 17.08 3.67 2.42
CA GLY A 600 17.38 5.07 2.19
C GLY A 600 18.88 5.38 2.06
N LEU A 601 19.76 4.38 2.04
CA LEU A 601 21.19 4.56 1.70
C LEU A 601 21.52 4.25 0.24
N LEU A 602 20.56 3.68 -0.50
CA LEU A 602 20.70 3.37 -1.93
C LEU A 602 21.23 4.57 -2.70
N THR A 603 22.32 4.33 -3.43
CA THR A 603 22.95 5.32 -4.29
C THR A 603 23.30 4.67 -5.61
N ILE A 604 22.54 5.00 -6.64
CA ILE A 604 22.74 4.49 -7.99
C ILE A 604 23.70 5.45 -8.71
N PRO A 605 24.85 4.97 -9.22
CA PRO A 605 25.80 5.83 -9.94
C PRO A 605 25.14 6.50 -11.15
N SER A 606 24.46 5.73 -11.97
CA SER A 606 23.77 6.23 -13.17
C SER A 606 22.61 5.31 -13.56
N ILE A 607 21.62 5.90 -14.22
CA ILE A 607 20.54 5.15 -14.88
C ILE A 607 20.99 4.90 -16.33
N PRO A 608 21.01 3.65 -16.82
CA PRO A 608 21.53 3.33 -18.14
C PRO A 608 20.66 3.96 -19.24
N SER A 609 21.28 4.39 -20.34
CA SER A 609 20.58 4.99 -21.48
C SER A 609 19.57 4.06 -22.14
N SER A 610 19.78 2.75 -22.02
CA SER A 610 18.90 1.71 -22.54
C SER A 610 17.51 1.71 -21.88
N ILE A 611 17.35 2.24 -20.66
CA ILE A 611 16.02 2.39 -20.06
C ILE A 611 15.07 3.23 -20.94
N CYS A 612 15.64 4.16 -21.72
CA CYS A 612 14.88 5.02 -22.63
C CYS A 612 14.38 4.29 -23.89
N ASN A 613 14.80 3.04 -24.09
CA ASN A 613 14.30 2.18 -25.17
C ASN A 613 12.97 1.51 -24.78
N LEU A 614 12.62 1.49 -23.49
CA LEU A 614 11.39 0.86 -22.98
C LEU A 614 10.17 1.73 -23.29
N GLY A 615 9.45 1.36 -24.37
CA GLY A 615 8.34 2.15 -24.92
C GLY A 615 7.11 2.22 -24.01
N TYR A 616 6.86 1.18 -23.21
CA TYR A 616 5.70 1.09 -22.33
C TYR A 616 5.98 1.52 -20.87
N LEU A 617 7.20 1.99 -20.56
CA LEU A 617 7.56 2.29 -19.19
C LEU A 617 6.83 3.54 -18.68
N GLU A 618 5.96 3.35 -17.68
CA GLU A 618 5.13 4.40 -17.10
C GLU A 618 5.69 4.95 -15.78
N THR A 619 6.35 4.11 -14.98
CA THR A 619 6.86 4.50 -13.65
C THR A 619 8.30 4.06 -13.44
N ILE A 620 9.14 5.01 -13.04
CA ILE A 620 10.47 4.79 -12.46
C ILE A 620 10.44 5.34 -11.02
N ASP A 621 10.57 4.47 -10.02
CA ASP A 621 10.59 4.86 -8.61
C ASP A 621 11.83 4.30 -7.88
N ILE A 622 12.76 5.18 -7.52
CA ILE A 622 14.02 4.82 -6.86
C ILE A 622 14.05 5.48 -5.48
N SER A 623 14.02 4.67 -4.42
CA SER A 623 14.16 5.14 -3.04
C SER A 623 15.64 5.31 -2.67
N GLY A 624 16.31 6.23 -3.34
CA GLY A 624 17.71 6.51 -3.14
C GLY A 624 18.18 7.79 -3.81
N ASP A 625 19.48 7.87 -4.02
CA ASP A 625 20.17 8.93 -4.78
C ASP A 625 20.52 8.46 -6.18
N VAL A 626 20.44 9.36 -7.18
CA VAL A 626 21.00 9.13 -8.52
C VAL A 626 22.10 10.17 -8.75
N LYS A 627 23.36 9.72 -8.78
CA LYS A 627 24.52 10.62 -8.82
C LYS A 627 24.59 11.38 -10.16
N GLU A 628 24.55 10.65 -11.26
CA GLU A 628 24.65 11.23 -12.60
C GLU A 628 23.33 11.83 -13.11
N CYS A 629 23.41 12.62 -14.18
CA CYS A 629 22.23 13.10 -14.87
C CYS A 629 21.51 11.96 -15.58
N LEU A 630 20.18 12.05 -15.71
CA LEU A 630 19.43 11.11 -16.53
C LEU A 630 19.93 11.11 -17.99
N PRO A 631 19.79 9.97 -18.70
CA PRO A 631 20.15 9.87 -20.11
C PRO A 631 19.42 10.92 -20.95
N LYS A 632 20.12 11.50 -21.94
CA LYS A 632 19.58 12.52 -22.86
C LYS A 632 18.30 12.08 -23.59
N HIS A 633 18.11 10.77 -23.79
CA HIS A 633 16.96 10.20 -24.47
C HIS A 633 15.70 10.09 -23.59
N ILE A 634 15.76 10.48 -22.31
CA ILE A 634 14.58 10.48 -21.42
C ILE A 634 13.40 11.25 -22.02
N TRP A 635 13.68 12.33 -22.76
CA TRP A 635 12.66 13.18 -23.40
C TRP A 635 11.81 12.46 -24.47
N ARG A 636 12.24 11.27 -24.92
CA ARG A 636 11.51 10.41 -25.87
C ARG A 636 10.49 9.50 -25.19
N MET A 637 10.54 9.35 -23.86
CA MET A 637 9.68 8.43 -23.12
C MET A 637 8.26 9.01 -22.94
N LYS A 638 7.43 8.87 -23.98
CA LYS A 638 6.09 9.46 -24.02
C LYS A 638 5.10 8.79 -23.06
N GLN A 639 5.29 7.53 -22.70
CA GLN A 639 4.41 6.84 -21.74
C GLN A 639 4.77 7.11 -20.28
N LEU A 640 5.88 7.79 -19.99
CA LEU A 640 6.33 8.03 -18.62
C LEU A 640 5.37 8.96 -17.88
N ARG A 641 4.69 8.43 -16.86
CA ARG A 641 3.74 9.14 -15.99
C ARG A 641 4.38 9.56 -14.68
N HIS A 642 5.26 8.73 -14.14
CA HIS A 642 5.85 8.93 -12.82
C HIS A 642 7.38 8.75 -12.86
N LEU A 643 8.09 9.79 -12.46
CA LEU A 643 9.53 9.77 -12.28
C LEU A 643 9.87 10.21 -10.87
N ARG A 644 10.34 9.28 -10.04
CA ARG A 644 10.59 9.53 -8.62
C ARG A 644 11.95 9.03 -8.20
N VAL A 645 12.67 9.96 -7.59
CA VAL A 645 13.83 9.68 -6.78
C VAL A 645 13.58 10.32 -5.42
N SER A 646 13.90 9.61 -4.33
CA SER A 646 13.65 10.10 -2.97
C SER A 646 14.66 11.17 -2.54
N LYS A 647 15.87 11.15 -3.09
CA LYS A 647 16.93 12.16 -2.90
C LYS A 647 17.15 12.97 -4.18
N HIS A 648 18.33 12.93 -4.80
CA HIS A 648 18.69 13.82 -5.90
C HIS A 648 18.50 13.16 -7.27
N LEU A 649 17.83 13.89 -8.16
CA LEU A 649 17.62 13.58 -9.57
C LEU A 649 18.04 14.77 -10.42
N ARG A 650 18.95 14.56 -11.38
CA ARG A 650 19.40 15.61 -12.30
C ARG A 650 18.92 15.31 -13.72
N LEU A 651 18.38 16.31 -14.40
CA LEU A 651 17.88 16.17 -15.76
C LEU A 651 18.91 16.63 -16.81
N PRO A 652 18.98 15.97 -17.97
CA PRO A 652 19.87 16.35 -19.06
C PRO A 652 19.38 17.62 -19.76
N LYS A 653 20.29 18.35 -20.41
CA LYS A 653 19.89 19.44 -21.34
C LYS A 653 19.08 18.83 -22.49
N PRO A 654 17.94 19.45 -22.90
CA PRO A 654 17.22 19.01 -24.07
C PRO A 654 18.07 19.22 -25.33
N SER A 655 17.90 18.34 -26.32
CA SER A 655 18.64 18.47 -27.59
C SER A 655 18.12 19.70 -28.36
N ARG A 656 19.03 20.53 -28.90
CA ARG A 656 18.68 21.71 -29.72
C ARG A 656 18.38 21.36 -31.19
N ARG A 657 18.67 20.12 -31.61
CA ARG A 657 18.83 19.74 -33.03
C ARG A 657 17.58 19.19 -33.71
N THR A 658 16.52 18.88 -32.98
CA THR A 658 15.28 18.39 -33.58
C THR A 658 14.20 19.45 -33.43
N GLY A 659 13.64 19.93 -34.55
CA GLY A 659 12.48 20.84 -34.56
C GLY A 659 11.19 20.24 -33.97
N ARG A 660 11.28 19.11 -33.27
CA ARG A 660 10.20 18.49 -32.51
C ARG A 660 10.36 18.88 -31.04
N HIS A 661 9.33 19.47 -30.45
CA HIS A 661 9.25 19.74 -29.02
C HIS A 661 9.22 18.42 -28.22
N GLU A 662 10.39 17.84 -27.95
CA GLU A 662 10.51 16.66 -27.08
C GLU A 662 10.24 17.08 -25.63
N ASN A 663 9.01 16.85 -25.15
CA ASN A 663 8.57 17.03 -23.77
C ASN A 663 8.05 15.71 -23.18
N LEU A 664 7.86 15.69 -21.86
CA LEU A 664 7.23 14.58 -21.15
C LEU A 664 5.76 14.90 -20.92
N SER A 665 4.96 14.78 -21.98
CA SER A 665 3.55 15.18 -21.97
C SER A 665 2.67 14.34 -21.05
N ASN A 666 2.98 13.06 -20.81
CA ASN A 666 2.20 12.22 -19.91
C ASN A 666 2.69 12.25 -18.46
N LEU A 667 3.78 12.96 -18.17
CA LEU A 667 4.35 13.02 -16.83
C LEU A 667 3.43 13.78 -15.89
N ARG A 668 2.95 13.10 -14.84
CA ARG A 668 2.09 13.65 -13.79
C ARG A 668 2.86 13.94 -12.51
N ILE A 669 3.89 13.16 -12.23
CA ILE A 669 4.65 13.24 -10.98
C ILE A 669 6.15 13.25 -11.27
N LEU A 670 6.81 14.31 -10.80
CA LEU A 670 8.26 14.46 -10.83
C LEU A 670 8.77 14.69 -9.40
N SER A 671 9.57 13.77 -8.87
CA SER A 671 10.09 13.85 -7.51
C SER A 671 11.61 13.72 -7.46
N GLY A 672 12.24 14.53 -6.60
CA GLY A 672 13.68 14.50 -6.36
C GLY A 672 14.47 15.43 -7.27
N LEU A 673 13.80 16.28 -8.06
CA LEU A 673 14.47 17.15 -9.03
C LEU A 673 15.37 18.14 -8.30
N VAL A 674 16.68 18.06 -8.56
CA VAL A 674 17.65 19.02 -8.04
C VAL A 674 17.45 20.35 -8.73
N VAL A 675 17.32 21.41 -7.93
CA VAL A 675 17.26 22.79 -8.43
C VAL A 675 18.66 23.20 -8.89
N ASP A 676 18.77 23.52 -10.18
CA ASP A 676 19.98 24.06 -10.80
C ASP A 676 19.63 25.16 -11.82
N LYS A 677 20.65 25.81 -12.41
CA LYS A 677 20.47 26.86 -13.42
C LYS A 677 19.68 26.41 -14.67
N LYS A 678 19.62 25.11 -14.96
CA LYS A 678 18.86 24.56 -16.10
C LYS A 678 17.39 24.39 -15.76
N THR A 679 17.06 24.22 -14.48
CA THR A 679 15.69 23.97 -14.02
C THR A 679 14.73 25.07 -14.50
N LYS A 680 15.12 26.34 -14.35
CA LYS A 680 14.39 27.50 -14.90
C LYS A 680 14.11 27.35 -16.41
N PHE A 681 15.12 26.97 -17.18
CA PHE A 681 15.00 26.76 -18.62
C PHE A 681 14.05 25.62 -18.96
N LEU A 682 14.07 24.51 -18.21
CA LEU A 682 13.17 23.38 -18.44
C LEU A 682 11.70 23.76 -18.20
N MET A 683 11.42 24.58 -17.19
CA MET A 683 10.06 25.08 -16.90
C MET A 683 9.58 26.04 -18.01
N ALA A 684 10.43 26.99 -18.41
CA ALA A 684 10.11 27.95 -19.47
C ALA A 684 9.89 27.29 -20.85
N GLN A 685 10.51 26.14 -21.10
CA GLN A 685 10.36 25.38 -22.34
C GLN A 685 9.17 24.38 -22.29
N HIS A 686 8.30 24.46 -21.27
CA HIS A 686 7.16 23.58 -21.07
C HIS A 686 7.49 22.10 -21.23
N LYS A 687 8.62 21.67 -20.65
CA LYS A 687 9.06 20.26 -20.72
C LYS A 687 8.18 19.31 -19.93
N PHE A 688 7.38 19.84 -18.99
CA PHE A 688 6.50 19.08 -18.10
C PHE A 688 5.08 19.68 -18.08
N PRO A 689 4.37 19.74 -19.22
CA PRO A 689 3.15 20.53 -19.35
C PRO A 689 2.00 20.07 -18.43
N ASN A 690 2.04 18.81 -18.01
CA ASN A 690 0.95 18.08 -17.36
C ASN A 690 1.29 17.58 -15.94
N VAL A 691 2.41 18.08 -15.37
CA VAL A 691 2.82 17.69 -14.01
C VAL A 691 1.89 18.31 -12.98
N LYS A 692 1.31 17.44 -12.15
CA LYS A 692 0.44 17.80 -11.03
C LYS A 692 1.17 17.84 -9.70
N LYS A 693 2.22 17.02 -9.55
CA LYS A 693 2.99 16.91 -8.32
C LYS A 693 4.49 17.02 -8.59
N LEU A 694 5.10 18.04 -8.00
CA LEU A 694 6.51 18.34 -8.14
C LEU A 694 7.20 18.34 -6.78
N HIS A 695 8.28 17.59 -6.64
CA HIS A 695 9.18 17.71 -5.49
C HIS A 695 10.55 18.21 -5.96
N LEU A 696 10.95 19.35 -5.44
CA LEU A 696 12.24 19.97 -5.68
C LEU A 696 13.16 19.75 -4.48
N VAL A 697 14.45 19.56 -4.79
CA VAL A 697 15.51 19.38 -3.80
C VAL A 697 16.56 20.45 -4.05
N TYR A 698 16.91 21.20 -3.02
CA TYR A 698 18.05 22.10 -3.07
C TYR A 698 19.30 21.35 -2.57
N ASP A 699 20.28 21.23 -3.45
CA ASP A 699 21.60 20.67 -3.12
C ASP A 699 22.55 21.84 -2.89
N ILE A 700 23.12 21.94 -1.69
CA ILE A 700 24.05 23.02 -1.30
C ILE A 700 25.21 23.13 -2.28
N LYS A 701 25.61 22.01 -2.92
CA LYS A 701 26.67 21.97 -3.93
C LYS A 701 26.36 22.77 -5.20
N MET A 702 25.11 23.20 -5.40
CA MET A 702 24.72 23.99 -6.57
C MET A 702 25.18 25.45 -6.47
N ASN A 703 25.53 25.94 -5.27
CA ASN A 703 26.03 27.30 -5.03
C ASN A 703 25.20 28.39 -5.72
N MET A 704 23.86 28.27 -5.67
CA MET A 704 22.96 29.29 -6.19
C MET A 704 22.75 30.37 -5.13
N ASN A 705 22.67 31.63 -5.56
CA ASN A 705 22.30 32.71 -4.65
C ASN A 705 20.78 32.77 -4.42
N GLU A 706 20.35 33.55 -3.42
CA GLU A 706 18.94 33.66 -3.02
C GLU A 706 18.04 34.11 -4.19
N ALA A 707 18.52 35.05 -5.02
CA ALA A 707 17.84 35.55 -6.21
C ALA A 707 17.64 34.49 -7.30
N GLU A 708 18.67 33.67 -7.55
CA GLU A 708 18.65 32.59 -8.54
C GLU A 708 17.65 31.50 -8.13
N VAL A 709 17.60 31.14 -6.84
CA VAL A 709 16.62 30.18 -6.30
C VAL A 709 15.20 30.71 -6.48
N ALA A 710 14.96 31.98 -6.11
CA ALA A 710 13.67 32.63 -6.28
C ALA A 710 13.21 32.63 -7.76
N GLN A 711 14.11 32.92 -8.71
CA GLN A 711 13.79 32.86 -10.14
C GLN A 711 13.41 31.45 -10.63
N VAL A 712 13.95 30.38 -10.04
CA VAL A 712 13.52 29.01 -10.37
C VAL A 712 12.10 28.77 -9.84
N LEU A 713 11.81 29.20 -8.61
CA LEU A 713 10.47 29.05 -8.01
C LEU A 713 9.42 29.84 -8.82
N GLU A 714 9.71 31.08 -9.21
CA GLU A 714 8.84 31.87 -10.10
C GLU A 714 8.57 31.16 -11.43
N SER A 715 9.57 30.47 -11.99
CA SER A 715 9.42 29.76 -13.26
C SER A 715 8.41 28.60 -13.19
N LEU A 716 8.04 28.16 -11.98
CA LEU A 716 6.99 27.16 -11.77
C LEU A 716 5.62 27.67 -12.22
N ASN A 717 5.41 28.98 -12.36
CA ASN A 717 4.18 29.57 -12.93
C ASN A 717 3.91 29.07 -14.36
N ASN A 718 4.91 28.53 -15.05
CA ASN A 718 4.74 27.88 -16.36
C ASN A 718 4.07 26.50 -16.29
N LEU A 719 3.91 25.92 -15.10
CA LEU A 719 3.28 24.62 -14.86
C LEU A 719 1.80 24.79 -14.52
N ARG A 720 0.93 24.82 -15.53
CA ARG A 720 -0.49 25.17 -15.37
C ARG A 720 -1.33 24.16 -14.57
N GLN A 721 -0.85 22.93 -14.41
CA GLN A 721 -1.58 21.86 -13.72
C GLN A 721 -0.98 21.50 -12.35
N ILE A 722 0.03 22.24 -11.87
CA ILE A 722 0.66 21.92 -10.59
C ILE A 722 -0.32 22.16 -9.43
N LYS A 723 -0.52 21.12 -8.63
CA LYS A 723 -1.43 21.10 -7.47
C LYS A 723 -0.68 20.82 -6.17
N CYS A 724 0.40 20.05 -6.23
CA CYS A 724 1.21 19.66 -5.08
C CYS A 724 2.68 20.05 -5.28
N LEU A 725 3.21 20.87 -4.39
CA LEU A 725 4.62 21.24 -4.36
C LEU A 725 5.28 20.76 -3.06
N LYS A 726 6.46 20.16 -3.18
CA LYS A 726 7.31 19.83 -2.03
C LYS A 726 8.70 20.42 -2.22
N LEU A 727 9.16 21.18 -1.25
CA LEU A 727 10.47 21.83 -1.24
C LEU A 727 11.32 21.20 -0.14
N ILE A 728 12.51 20.71 -0.50
CA ILE A 728 13.39 19.98 0.42
C ILE A 728 14.77 20.64 0.47
N GLY A 729 15.22 21.00 1.67
CA GLY A 729 16.58 21.49 1.90
C GLY A 729 16.86 22.90 1.41
N PHE A 730 15.83 23.70 1.10
CA PHE A 730 16.03 25.05 0.58
C PHE A 730 16.65 25.96 1.65
N ALA A 731 17.80 26.56 1.35
CA ALA A 731 18.38 27.62 2.17
C ALA A 731 17.50 28.89 2.11
N LYS A 732 17.97 30.01 2.65
CA LYS A 732 17.27 31.29 2.47
C LYS A 732 17.15 31.63 0.98
N PHE A 733 15.99 32.15 0.57
CA PHE A 733 15.71 32.63 -0.78
C PHE A 733 14.95 33.95 -0.70
N GLU A 734 15.01 34.76 -1.76
CA GLU A 734 14.37 36.07 -1.77
C GLU A 734 12.83 35.93 -1.79
N PRO A 735 12.12 36.59 -0.86
CA PRO A 735 10.68 36.68 -0.91
C PRO A 735 10.28 37.63 -2.05
N ARG A 736 9.40 37.15 -2.94
CA ARG A 736 8.95 37.92 -4.10
C ARG A 736 7.44 37.75 -4.34
N PRO A 737 6.73 38.79 -4.80
CA PRO A 737 5.36 38.64 -5.27
C PRO A 737 5.30 37.61 -6.41
N ASN A 738 4.36 36.66 -6.36
CA ASN A 738 4.22 35.57 -7.33
C ASN A 738 5.35 34.52 -7.34
N LEU A 739 6.08 34.37 -6.24
CA LEU A 739 7.13 33.34 -6.09
C LEU A 739 6.64 31.93 -6.43
N LEU A 740 5.37 31.63 -6.14
CA LEU A 740 4.77 30.31 -6.33
C LEU A 740 3.46 30.41 -7.14
N PRO A 741 3.13 29.37 -7.95
CA PRO A 741 1.87 29.29 -8.67
C PRO A 741 0.64 29.33 -7.77
N SER A 742 -0.35 30.15 -8.16
CA SER A 742 -1.65 30.23 -7.48
C SER A 742 -2.49 28.95 -7.61
N THR A 743 -2.14 28.03 -8.52
CA THR A 743 -2.83 26.74 -8.72
C THR A 743 -2.56 25.73 -7.61
N ILE A 744 -1.58 25.98 -6.75
CA ILE A 744 -1.14 25.02 -5.74
C ILE A 744 -2.19 24.87 -4.64
N GLU A 745 -2.58 23.63 -4.38
CA GLU A 745 -3.51 23.24 -3.31
C GLU A 745 -2.79 22.68 -2.08
N LYS A 746 -1.57 22.17 -2.27
CA LYS A 746 -0.77 21.55 -1.21
C LYS A 746 0.70 21.91 -1.31
N ILE A 747 1.25 22.46 -0.23
CA ILE A 747 2.67 22.75 -0.10
C ILE A 747 3.26 22.00 1.09
N THR A 748 4.45 21.43 0.89
CA THR A 748 5.22 20.79 1.96
C THR A 748 6.66 21.27 1.94
N PHE A 749 7.07 21.96 2.99
CA PHE A 749 8.46 22.31 3.25
C PHE A 749 9.10 21.23 4.13
N ILE A 750 10.26 20.73 3.72
CA ILE A 750 11.10 19.85 4.53
C ILE A 750 12.47 20.50 4.68
N SER A 751 12.86 20.81 5.90
CA SER A 751 14.18 21.36 6.23
C SER A 751 14.54 22.54 5.35
N SER A 752 13.56 23.41 5.10
CA SER A 752 13.70 24.59 4.25
C SER A 752 13.53 25.84 5.11
N TYR A 753 14.23 26.91 4.77
CA TYR A 753 14.11 28.20 5.43
C TYR A 753 12.75 28.84 5.11
N LEU A 754 12.13 29.43 6.13
CA LEU A 754 10.92 30.24 6.05
C LEU A 754 11.01 31.33 7.14
N ASP A 755 10.46 32.50 6.86
CA ASP A 755 10.25 33.61 7.80
C ASP A 755 8.84 34.19 7.60
N SER A 756 8.55 35.33 8.23
CA SER A 756 7.25 36.00 8.12
C SER A 756 6.91 36.43 6.70
N GLU A 757 7.86 36.96 5.93
CA GLU A 757 7.63 37.42 4.55
C GLU A 757 7.26 36.24 3.62
N HIS A 758 7.88 35.08 3.84
CA HIS A 758 7.51 33.86 3.13
C HIS A 758 6.11 33.36 3.51
N LEU A 759 5.72 33.48 4.78
CA LEU A 759 4.39 33.10 5.23
C LEU A 759 3.31 34.02 4.66
N GLU A 760 3.57 35.32 4.52
CA GLU A 760 2.67 36.28 3.86
C GLU A 760 2.42 35.89 2.39
N ILE A 761 3.48 35.54 1.65
CA ILE A 761 3.37 35.06 0.26
C ILE A 761 2.52 33.78 0.18
N LEU A 762 2.72 32.84 1.11
CA LEU A 762 1.90 31.62 1.18
C LEU A 762 0.45 31.93 1.59
N GLY A 763 0.25 32.90 2.48
CA GLY A 763 -1.04 33.37 2.96
C GLY A 763 -1.91 33.98 1.85
N ALA A 764 -1.28 34.56 0.84
CA ALA A 764 -1.96 35.10 -0.34
C ALA A 764 -2.46 34.02 -1.33
N LEU A 765 -2.02 32.75 -1.19
CA LEU A 765 -2.43 31.67 -2.12
C LEU A 765 -3.86 31.22 -1.87
N SER A 766 -4.78 31.68 -2.70
CA SER A 766 -6.22 31.43 -2.54
C SER A 766 -6.62 29.96 -2.68
N ASN A 767 -5.90 29.14 -3.45
CA ASN A 767 -6.21 27.71 -3.62
C ASN A 767 -5.54 26.81 -2.59
N LEU A 768 -4.67 27.34 -1.71
CA LEU A 768 -3.90 26.52 -0.77
C LEU A 768 -4.81 25.94 0.32
N ARG A 769 -4.97 24.61 0.32
CA ARG A 769 -5.78 23.85 1.29
C ARG A 769 -4.93 23.13 2.33
N ILE A 770 -3.70 22.75 1.98
CA ILE A 770 -2.83 21.98 2.88
C ILE A 770 -1.43 22.60 2.93
N LEU A 771 -1.03 23.06 4.12
CA LEU A 771 0.32 23.54 4.41
C LEU A 771 1.00 22.61 5.40
N LYS A 772 2.20 22.13 5.05
CA LYS A 772 3.03 21.32 5.94
C LYS A 772 4.42 21.90 6.03
N ILE A 773 4.88 22.15 7.26
CA ILE A 773 6.22 22.64 7.51
C ILE A 773 6.90 21.64 8.45
N ARG A 774 7.90 20.95 7.93
CA ARG A 774 8.60 19.87 8.62
C ARG A 774 10.08 20.16 8.69
N LYS A 775 10.71 19.87 9.82
CA LYS A 775 12.15 19.94 9.98
C LYS A 775 12.74 18.54 10.13
N THR A 776 13.91 18.30 9.56
CA THR A 776 14.77 17.17 9.93
C THR A 776 15.74 17.60 11.02
N TYR A 777 15.86 16.80 12.07
CA TYR A 777 16.81 17.01 13.16
C TYR A 777 18.24 17.29 12.65
N GLY A 778 18.89 18.32 13.21
CA GLY A 778 20.30 18.64 12.94
C GLY A 778 20.59 20.03 12.35
N SER A 779 19.59 20.86 12.04
CA SER A 779 19.83 22.23 11.55
C SER A 779 19.65 23.28 12.65
N ASN A 780 20.70 24.09 12.88
CA ASN A 780 20.70 25.33 13.69
C ASN A 780 19.90 26.42 12.97
N VAL A 781 18.58 26.21 12.85
CA VAL A 781 17.66 27.20 12.28
C VAL A 781 17.16 28.11 13.41
N PRO A 782 17.10 29.43 13.18
CA PRO A 782 16.50 30.38 14.13
C PRO A 782 15.05 30.02 14.46
N SER A 783 14.54 30.61 15.54
CA SER A 783 13.12 30.54 15.88
C SER A 783 12.29 31.12 14.73
N LEU A 784 11.18 30.44 14.41
CA LEU A 784 10.24 30.87 13.40
C LEU A 784 9.10 31.64 14.08
N LEU A 785 9.02 32.95 13.84
CA LEU A 785 7.84 33.73 14.16
C LEU A 785 6.75 33.42 13.13
N ILE A 786 5.61 32.89 13.60
CA ILE A 786 4.44 32.67 12.76
C ILE A 786 3.46 33.81 13.02
N ARG A 787 3.37 34.74 12.09
CA ARG A 787 2.38 35.83 12.12
C ARG A 787 1.46 35.66 10.91
N CYS A 788 0.16 35.57 11.15
CA CYS A 788 -0.82 35.56 10.08
C CYS A 788 -1.91 36.60 10.32
N ILE A 789 -2.11 37.47 9.34
CA ILE A 789 -3.01 38.63 9.43
C ILE A 789 -4.37 38.35 8.81
N LYS A 790 -5.34 39.24 9.06
CA LYS A 790 -6.70 39.10 8.53
C LYS A 790 -6.71 38.92 7.01
N GLY A 791 -7.40 37.88 6.53
CA GLY A 791 -7.57 37.59 5.10
C GLY A 791 -6.55 36.60 4.52
N GLU A 792 -5.49 36.28 5.25
CA GLU A 792 -4.52 35.26 4.82
C GLU A 792 -5.05 33.84 5.02
N PHE A 793 -4.55 32.94 4.17
CA PHE A 793 -4.89 31.53 4.13
C PHE A 793 -6.41 31.29 4.02
N PRO A 794 -7.10 31.90 3.03
CA PRO A 794 -8.56 31.94 2.99
C PRO A 794 -9.18 30.54 2.89
N ASN A 795 -8.52 29.57 2.26
CA ASN A 795 -9.04 28.22 2.03
C ASN A 795 -8.19 27.12 2.69
N LEU A 796 -7.30 27.47 3.63
CA LEU A 796 -6.46 26.50 4.30
C LEU A 796 -7.30 25.60 5.22
N GLU A 797 -7.28 24.29 4.98
CA GLU A 797 -8.04 23.27 5.72
C GLU A 797 -7.15 22.49 6.68
N VAL A 798 -5.88 22.27 6.31
CA VAL A 798 -4.91 21.54 7.13
C VAL A 798 -3.63 22.34 7.30
N PHE A 799 -3.22 22.53 8.55
CA PHE A 799 -1.90 23.05 8.89
C PHE A 799 -1.12 22.05 9.74
N GLU A 800 0.05 21.63 9.27
CA GLU A 800 0.93 20.70 9.96
C GLU A 800 2.29 21.34 10.27
N MET A 801 2.68 21.32 11.55
CA MET A 801 3.98 21.76 12.05
C MET A 801 4.70 20.58 12.69
N MET A 802 5.89 20.25 12.18
CA MET A 802 6.69 19.14 12.70
C MET A 802 8.13 19.55 12.95
N GLY A 803 8.58 19.44 14.21
CA GLY A 803 9.97 19.68 14.60
C GLY A 803 10.39 21.15 14.52
N LEU A 804 9.44 22.08 14.58
CA LEU A 804 9.71 23.52 14.46
C LEU A 804 10.03 24.15 15.81
N ARG A 805 10.90 25.16 15.79
CA ARG A 805 11.16 26.06 16.93
C ARG A 805 10.25 27.28 16.78
N VAL A 806 9.06 27.19 17.36
CA VAL A 806 8.06 28.26 17.33
C VAL A 806 7.87 28.74 18.76
N GLU A 807 8.46 29.90 19.08
CA GLU A 807 8.30 30.53 20.39
C GLU A 807 7.00 31.34 20.45
N THR A 808 6.68 32.04 19.35
CA THR A 808 5.52 32.91 19.22
C THR A 808 4.73 32.57 17.96
N TRP A 809 3.42 32.37 18.14
CA TRP A 809 2.45 32.27 17.07
C TRP A 809 1.38 33.36 17.30
N GLU A 810 1.26 34.27 16.34
CA GLU A 810 0.29 35.36 16.31
C GLU A 810 -0.73 35.12 15.19
N LEU A 811 -2.01 35.11 15.55
CA LEU A 811 -3.11 34.91 14.62
C LEU A 811 -4.15 36.03 14.78
N GLU A 812 -4.33 36.87 13.76
CA GLU A 812 -5.38 37.90 13.78
C GLU A 812 -6.77 37.31 13.52
N LYS A 813 -7.81 38.00 14.00
CA LYS A 813 -9.19 37.61 13.77
C LYS A 813 -9.52 37.67 12.26
N GLY A 814 -9.89 36.52 11.69
CA GLY A 814 -10.20 36.37 10.27
C GLY A 814 -9.07 35.78 9.42
N ALA A 815 -7.93 35.43 10.02
CA ALA A 815 -6.92 34.57 9.40
C ALA A 815 -7.36 33.10 9.46
N MET A 816 -6.99 32.29 8.44
CA MET A 816 -7.26 30.84 8.37
C MET A 816 -8.73 30.43 8.66
N PRO A 817 -9.75 31.10 8.07
CA PRO A 817 -11.15 30.91 8.45
C PRO A 817 -11.69 29.49 8.16
N ASN A 818 -11.03 28.73 7.29
CA ASN A 818 -11.45 27.41 6.85
C ASN A 818 -10.65 26.25 7.46
N LEU A 819 -9.80 26.52 8.46
CA LEU A 819 -8.95 25.49 9.07
C LEU A 819 -9.80 24.43 9.78
N GLN A 820 -9.62 23.18 9.38
CA GLN A 820 -10.34 22.01 9.91
C GLN A 820 -9.45 21.13 10.79
N ARG A 821 -8.16 21.02 10.45
CA ARG A 821 -7.22 20.15 11.15
C ARG A 821 -5.88 20.85 11.41
N LEU A 822 -5.49 20.89 12.67
CA LEU A 822 -4.17 21.35 13.11
C LEU A 822 -3.36 20.17 13.64
N VAL A 823 -2.15 19.98 13.12
CA VAL A 823 -1.25 18.89 13.54
C VAL A 823 0.06 19.48 14.05
N LEU A 824 0.39 19.22 15.31
CA LEU A 824 1.55 19.74 16.03
C LEU A 824 2.38 18.56 16.50
N LYS A 825 3.61 18.46 16.00
CA LYS A 825 4.50 17.36 16.32
C LYS A 825 5.88 17.87 16.67
N GLU A 826 6.44 17.45 17.79
CA GLU A 826 7.85 17.74 18.14
C GLU A 826 8.15 19.27 18.18
N CYS A 827 7.17 20.11 18.52
CA CYS A 827 7.28 21.57 18.60
C CYS A 827 7.42 21.99 20.08
N TYR A 828 8.55 21.64 20.71
CA TYR A 828 8.73 21.71 22.17
C TYR A 828 8.70 23.13 22.76
N GLU A 829 9.04 24.15 21.96
CA GLU A 829 9.11 25.56 22.41
C GLU A 829 7.73 26.26 22.35
N LEU A 830 6.76 25.69 21.63
CA LEU A 830 5.42 26.23 21.54
C LEU A 830 4.70 26.02 22.87
N ARG A 831 4.44 27.11 23.60
CA ARG A 831 3.85 27.06 24.95
C ARG A 831 2.33 27.05 24.95
N ASP A 832 1.68 27.71 23.99
CA ASP A 832 0.22 27.74 23.83
C ASP A 832 -0.17 28.04 22.38
N LEU A 833 -1.44 27.81 22.05
CA LEU A 833 -2.05 28.26 20.80
C LEU A 833 -2.62 29.68 20.95
N PRO A 834 -2.63 30.49 19.87
CA PRO A 834 -3.32 31.78 19.87
C PRO A 834 -4.80 31.64 20.25
N ASN A 835 -5.33 32.60 21.02
CA ASN A 835 -6.74 32.62 21.43
C ASN A 835 -7.71 32.50 20.24
N GLN A 836 -7.31 33.07 19.10
CA GLN A 836 -8.06 33.10 17.86
C GLN A 836 -8.20 31.71 17.24
N VAL A 837 -7.24 30.80 17.43
CA VAL A 837 -7.34 29.39 16.96
C VAL A 837 -8.53 28.70 17.60
N TYR A 838 -8.75 28.92 18.90
CA TYR A 838 -9.88 28.37 19.63
C TYR A 838 -11.25 28.97 19.22
N SER A 839 -11.25 30.07 18.46
CA SER A 839 -12.47 30.72 17.94
C SER A 839 -12.82 30.32 16.51
N LEU A 840 -12.01 29.45 15.87
CA LEU A 840 -12.24 28.97 14.51
C LEU A 840 -13.42 27.99 14.49
N THR A 841 -14.51 28.37 13.82
CA THR A 841 -15.77 27.60 13.80
C THR A 841 -15.68 26.29 13.01
N LYS A 842 -14.73 26.18 12.08
CA LYS A 842 -14.53 24.99 11.25
C LYS A 842 -13.47 24.03 11.78
N LEU A 843 -12.74 24.40 12.84
CA LEU A 843 -11.70 23.56 13.41
C LEU A 843 -12.35 22.34 14.07
N GLN A 844 -12.04 21.15 13.58
CA GLN A 844 -12.62 19.89 14.05
C GLN A 844 -11.62 19.08 14.85
N VAL A 845 -10.34 19.12 14.48
CA VAL A 845 -9.31 18.24 15.06
C VAL A 845 -8.02 19.00 15.35
N VAL A 846 -7.53 18.88 16.58
CA VAL A 846 -6.18 19.30 16.96
C VAL A 846 -5.41 18.08 17.42
N GLU A 847 -4.39 17.70 16.66
CA GLU A 847 -3.50 16.57 16.95
C GLU A 847 -2.19 17.10 17.52
N ALA A 848 -1.82 16.69 18.73
CA ALA A 848 -0.57 17.06 19.36
C ALA A 848 0.23 15.81 19.74
N SER A 849 1.50 15.75 19.34
CA SER A 849 2.41 14.65 19.68
C SER A 849 3.82 15.14 20.01
N ARG A 850 4.44 14.55 21.04
CA ARG A 850 5.80 14.91 21.49
C ARG A 850 5.96 16.42 21.71
N MET A 851 5.01 17.02 22.42
CA MET A 851 5.02 18.44 22.81
C MET A 851 5.55 18.60 24.24
N SER A 852 5.76 19.84 24.70
CA SER A 852 6.13 20.08 26.11
C SER A 852 4.99 19.68 27.07
N GLY A 853 5.33 19.15 28.24
CA GLY A 853 4.33 18.77 29.25
C GLY A 853 3.51 19.96 29.77
N TYR A 854 3.99 21.18 29.61
CA TYR A 854 3.21 22.40 29.87
C TYR A 854 2.11 22.58 28.83
N PHE A 855 2.45 22.51 27.54
CA PHE A 855 1.49 22.64 26.43
C PHE A 855 0.39 21.58 26.54
N ILE A 856 0.76 20.32 26.78
CA ILE A 856 -0.21 19.22 26.91
C ILE A 856 -1.20 19.47 28.07
N ARG A 857 -0.73 19.87 29.25
CA ARG A 857 -1.60 20.18 30.40
C ARG A 857 -2.57 21.32 30.11
N ARG A 858 -2.09 22.35 29.43
CA ARG A 858 -2.93 23.50 29.02
C ARG A 858 -3.97 23.09 27.99
N LEU A 859 -3.61 22.26 27.02
CA LEU A 859 -4.52 21.73 26.00
C LEU A 859 -5.62 20.86 26.64
N MET A 860 -5.25 19.98 27.59
CA MET A 860 -6.21 19.12 28.31
C MET A 860 -7.16 19.91 29.23
N GLY A 861 -6.72 21.05 29.77
CA GLY A 861 -7.56 21.93 30.57
C GLY A 861 -8.63 22.69 29.78
N LEU A 862 -8.60 22.64 28.45
CA LEU A 862 -9.50 23.36 27.56
C LEU A 862 -10.58 22.43 27.00
N ASN A 863 -11.62 22.17 27.79
CA ASN A 863 -12.81 21.48 27.29
C ASN A 863 -13.75 22.53 26.65
N LYS A 864 -13.53 22.86 25.37
CA LYS A 864 -14.37 23.81 24.62
C LYS A 864 -15.04 23.13 23.41
N ASN A 865 -16.32 23.43 23.27
CA ASN A 865 -17.30 22.96 22.27
C ASN A 865 -16.73 22.46 20.94
N ASN A 866 -17.13 21.25 20.54
CA ASN A 866 -17.07 20.66 19.19
C ASN A 866 -15.68 20.42 18.55
N VAL A 867 -14.56 20.68 19.24
CA VAL A 867 -13.21 20.35 18.74
C VAL A 867 -12.69 19.07 19.39
N VAL A 868 -12.28 18.09 18.59
CA VAL A 868 -11.65 16.86 19.07
C VAL A 868 -10.16 17.09 19.24
N PHE A 869 -9.70 17.13 20.50
CA PHE A 869 -8.28 17.14 20.83
C PHE A 869 -7.76 15.70 20.89
N LYS A 870 -6.81 15.38 20.02
CA LYS A 870 -6.16 14.06 19.97
C LYS A 870 -4.71 14.19 20.41
N LEU A 871 -4.40 13.63 21.57
CA LEU A 871 -3.02 13.39 21.98
C LEU A 871 -2.54 12.13 21.28
N LEU A 872 -1.77 12.32 20.21
CA LEU A 872 -1.18 11.20 19.49
C LEU A 872 0.13 10.83 20.18
N ILE A 873 0.15 9.74 20.93
CA ILE A 873 1.41 9.02 21.12
C ILE A 873 1.65 8.33 19.78
N ASP A 874 2.78 8.62 19.11
CA ASP A 874 3.11 7.91 17.89
C ASP A 874 3.21 6.41 18.19
N SER A 875 2.14 5.65 17.92
CA SER A 875 2.25 4.27 17.46
C SER A 875 2.96 4.34 16.11
N ASN A 876 4.29 4.25 16.18
CA ASN A 876 5.32 4.34 15.14
C ASN A 876 5.02 3.55 13.84
N PRO A 877 5.88 3.69 12.82
CA PRO A 877 6.03 4.76 11.80
C PRO A 877 5.01 4.76 10.64
#